data_AF-A0A162ZQP7-F1
#
_entry.id   AF-A0A162ZQP7-F1
#
_cell.length_a   1.000
_cell.length_b   1.000
_cell.length_c   1.000
_cell.angle_alpha   90.00
_cell.angle_beta   90.00
_cell.angle_gamma   90.00
#
_symmetry.space_group_name_H-M   'P 1'
#
loop_
_entity.id
_entity.type
_entity.pdbx_description
1 polymer ?
#
loop_
_entity_poly.entity_id
_entity_poly.type
_entity_poly.pdbx_seq_one_letter_code
_entity_poly.pdbx_strand_id
1 'polypeptide(L)'
;MDDADFPGGNGDQQGAIDAVRGERITVVKGSIASINIRRPVYRDRLEHYVNLHHKTTMHTYRLLKYIILHRINNHHFDAMYYLNHRFIHEVYMKLITKARERAPRTQDTIERRAIIDQYLPAYLRLVGINDLRELPLMVNSQQSAMYEAVKISTAYLNNVRNNFGKRLRQVINVLLNVKARQRALRQLLRGQAMDQRAINQAIRREITNPARRFKIALSNRTTIEALHARFDDGPEGFYTTAIDQLAPFLETYPNNMQFAQGNIYYDCKANPHLHFKAFFRLAELLHQRQVRSFCVFPLRQSLIPGYVIIDTKILMTQIFQRTVRPGEPLRHRHEWGQFIDFRMPIFRAQAGREFGNMIETDGVGVSVLKREQHDLQFQQPRQQGAPQQQEFPYITDPEVQIPPNCVVIDPGRRDMLYCMEENSTPQAPRMFRFTKPMQDKIRKNKRYRRILQQMKPRRIADMERELTNSNTLNLQVYQQYLQNFGRVYEALLLYYSITRGASQTGQFPIHRKLRLSAVINKSRCDQFLIRFLNTKFPNTTTYIMGNWSAPHTRFQEPIRGLGFRRLLQKHGKQVFLVDEFKTSKVCPQCQQPTLETFKQGINPRPYRRATQLYTTVHGLLRNHAAHGLPQRFPFHYFNRDTAACLNFIRCLQAVRQGLPRPLDLQRRPLQDNDDDDEEDDD
;
A
#
# COMPACT_ATOMS: atom_id res chain seq x y z
N MET A 1 19.34 6.87 -2.15
CA MET A 1 18.15 7.72 -2.33
C MET A 1 16.93 6.84 -2.48
N ASP A 2 16.52 6.36 -1.32
CA ASP A 2 15.18 6.23 -0.77
C ASP A 2 14.18 5.30 -1.47
N ASP A 3 14.31 4.02 -1.12
CA ASP A 3 13.27 3.00 -1.25
C ASP A 3 12.12 3.27 -0.28
N ALA A 4 11.06 3.91 -0.77
CA ALA A 4 9.78 4.04 -0.06
C ALA A 4 8.87 2.82 -0.37
N ASP A 5 8.92 1.80 0.47
CA ASP A 5 7.98 0.67 0.48
C ASP A 5 6.64 1.12 1.13
N PHE A 6 5.59 1.24 0.32
CA PHE A 6 4.22 1.48 0.80
C PHE A 6 3.52 0.15 1.13
N PRO A 7 2.99 -0.06 2.35
CA PRO A 7 2.17 -1.22 2.64
C PRO A 7 0.79 -1.04 1.99
N GLY A 8 0.40 -2.03 1.18
CA GLY A 8 -0.95 -2.19 0.65
C GLY A 8 -1.97 -2.23 1.79
N GLY A 9 -2.56 -1.06 2.06
CA GLY A 9 -3.65 -0.88 2.98
C GLY A 9 -4.94 -0.60 2.21
N ASN A 10 -5.90 -1.51 2.27
CA ASN A 10 -7.30 -1.14 2.10
C ASN A 10 -7.65 -0.13 3.20
N GLY A 11 -7.56 1.16 2.89
CA GLY A 11 -7.91 2.22 3.83
C GLY A 11 -7.21 3.54 3.54
N ASP A 12 -7.46 4.12 2.37
CA ASP A 12 -8.10 5.44 2.29
C ASP A 12 -8.56 5.65 0.84
N GLN A 13 -9.82 5.30 0.57
CA GLN A 13 -10.38 5.20 -0.78
C GLN A 13 -10.84 6.55 -1.35
N GLN A 14 -10.74 7.61 -0.54
CA GLN A 14 -11.28 8.93 -0.84
C GLN A 14 -10.20 10.04 -0.84
N GLY A 15 -9.02 9.79 -0.24
CA GLY A 15 -7.91 10.76 -0.24
C GLY A 15 -7.46 11.17 -1.65
N ALA A 16 -7.69 10.34 -2.67
CA ALA A 16 -7.34 10.64 -4.05
C ALA A 16 -8.39 11.46 -4.83
N ILE A 17 -9.68 11.40 -4.44
CA ILE A 17 -10.76 12.17 -5.07
C ILE A 17 -10.95 13.51 -4.34
N ASP A 18 -10.66 13.56 -3.04
CA ASP A 18 -10.92 14.73 -2.20
C ASP A 18 -9.68 15.59 -1.94
N ALA A 19 -8.46 15.08 -2.15
CA ALA A 19 -7.28 15.94 -2.32
C ALA A 19 -7.44 16.91 -3.51
N VAL A 20 -8.34 16.58 -4.45
CA VAL A 20 -8.71 17.42 -5.59
C VAL A 20 -9.61 18.60 -5.16
N ARG A 21 -10.21 18.58 -3.96
CA ARG A 21 -11.23 19.57 -3.53
C ARG A 21 -10.79 20.51 -2.41
N GLY A 22 -9.61 20.33 -1.81
CA GLY A 22 -9.14 21.16 -0.69
C GLY A 22 -9.99 21.09 0.60
N GLU A 23 -11.08 20.31 0.60
CA GLU A 23 -12.02 20.22 1.71
C GLU A 23 -11.41 19.48 2.92
N ARG A 24 -11.49 20.09 4.11
CA ARG A 24 -11.19 19.38 5.35
C ARG A 24 -12.34 18.43 5.70
N ILE A 25 -12.10 17.14 5.50
CA ILE A 25 -13.10 16.09 5.69
C ILE A 25 -12.81 15.29 6.96
N THR A 26 -13.86 14.86 7.66
CA THR A 26 -13.76 13.86 8.74
C THR A 26 -14.62 12.65 8.43
N VAL A 27 -14.04 11.46 8.47
CA VAL A 27 -14.76 10.20 8.26
C VAL A 27 -14.91 9.47 9.59
N VAL A 28 -16.15 9.16 9.98
CA VAL A 28 -16.45 8.38 11.18
C VAL A 28 -16.93 7.00 10.77
N LYS A 29 -16.25 5.95 11.24
CA LYS A 29 -16.55 4.56 10.88
C LYS A 29 -17.26 3.83 12.02
N GLY A 30 -18.36 3.15 11.70
CA GLY A 30 -19.18 2.38 12.63
C GLY A 30 -19.80 1.14 11.98
N SER A 31 -20.66 0.45 12.73
CA SER A 31 -21.57 -0.55 12.16
C SER A 31 -22.79 0.14 11.59
N ILE A 32 -23.51 -0.51 10.67
CA ILE A 32 -24.76 0.02 10.12
C ILE A 32 -25.83 0.21 11.21
N ALA A 33 -25.74 -0.50 12.34
CA ALA A 33 -26.59 -0.27 13.50
C ALA A 33 -26.37 1.13 14.13
N SER A 34 -25.17 1.71 13.98
CA SER A 34 -24.85 3.03 14.56
C SER A 34 -25.56 4.21 13.90
N ILE A 35 -26.13 4.03 12.71
CA ILE A 35 -26.93 5.07 12.02
C ILE A 35 -28.44 4.92 12.23
N ASN A 36 -28.87 3.83 12.88
CA ASN A 36 -30.27 3.49 13.16
C ASN A 36 -31.20 3.70 11.94
N ILE A 37 -31.11 2.78 10.96
CA ILE A 37 -31.97 2.82 9.77
C ILE A 37 -33.44 2.69 10.21
N ARG A 38 -34.25 3.71 9.92
CA ARG A 38 -35.60 3.87 10.50
C ARG A 38 -36.61 2.81 10.09
N ARG A 39 -36.43 2.16 8.93
CA ARG A 39 -37.35 1.14 8.43
C ARG A 39 -36.59 -0.12 7.99
N PRO A 40 -37.02 -1.33 8.37
CA PRO A 40 -36.38 -2.58 7.95
C PRO A 40 -36.26 -2.72 6.42
N VAL A 41 -37.32 -2.35 5.68
CA VAL A 41 -37.33 -2.41 4.21
C VAL A 41 -36.17 -1.61 3.57
N TYR A 42 -35.75 -0.50 4.16
CA TYR A 42 -34.63 0.28 3.62
C TYR A 42 -33.29 -0.40 3.85
N ARG A 43 -33.16 -1.18 4.92
CA ARG A 43 -31.98 -2.00 5.18
C ARG A 43 -31.87 -3.13 4.17
N ASP A 44 -32.97 -3.80 3.85
CA ASP A 44 -32.99 -4.89 2.85
C ASP A 44 -32.68 -4.37 1.44
N ARG A 45 -33.26 -3.22 1.07
CA ARG A 45 -32.96 -2.56 -0.21
C ARG A 45 -31.51 -2.09 -0.30
N LEU A 46 -30.96 -1.53 0.78
CA LEU A 46 -29.54 -1.16 0.85
C LEU A 46 -28.64 -2.40 0.65
N GLU A 47 -28.93 -3.48 1.37
CA GLU A 47 -28.18 -4.73 1.29
C GLU A 47 -28.22 -5.31 -0.14
N HIS A 48 -29.41 -5.34 -0.75
CA HIS A 48 -29.57 -5.76 -2.14
C HIS A 48 -28.74 -4.88 -3.10
N TYR A 49 -28.84 -3.56 -2.97
CA TYR A 49 -28.09 -2.61 -3.78
C TYR A 49 -26.56 -2.78 -3.64
N VAL A 50 -26.05 -3.00 -2.42
CA VAL A 50 -24.62 -3.26 -2.17
C VAL A 50 -24.14 -4.49 -2.94
N ASN A 51 -24.93 -5.58 -2.92
CA ASN A 51 -24.56 -6.83 -3.59
C ASN A 51 -24.62 -6.67 -5.12
N LEU A 52 -25.63 -6.00 -5.66
CA LEU A 52 -25.71 -5.68 -7.10
C LEU A 52 -24.53 -4.79 -7.54
N HIS A 53 -24.25 -3.71 -6.82
CA HIS A 53 -23.14 -2.81 -7.12
C HIS A 53 -21.80 -3.56 -7.09
N HIS A 54 -21.60 -4.44 -6.11
CA HIS A 54 -20.40 -5.27 -6.03
C HIS A 54 -20.25 -6.20 -7.25
N LYS A 55 -21.34 -6.86 -7.66
CA LYS A 55 -21.38 -7.71 -8.85
C LYS A 55 -21.07 -6.94 -10.12
N THR A 56 -21.77 -5.83 -10.37
CA THR A 56 -21.51 -5.00 -11.56
C THR A 56 -20.07 -4.50 -11.61
N THR A 57 -19.53 -4.08 -10.45
CA THR A 57 -18.12 -3.65 -10.37
C THR A 57 -17.15 -4.79 -10.72
N MET A 58 -17.39 -6.00 -10.21
CA MET A 58 -16.57 -7.18 -10.53
C MET A 58 -16.53 -7.46 -12.03
N HIS A 59 -17.68 -7.37 -12.71
CA HIS A 59 -17.77 -7.52 -14.16
C HIS A 59 -17.13 -6.34 -14.90
N THR A 60 -17.26 -5.11 -14.39
CA THR A 60 -16.68 -3.91 -15.02
C THR A 60 -15.16 -4.00 -15.11
N TYR A 61 -14.49 -4.38 -14.01
CA TYR A 61 -13.03 -4.64 -14.04
C TYR A 61 -12.65 -5.71 -15.07
N ARG A 62 -13.43 -6.80 -15.12
CA ARG A 62 -13.13 -7.96 -15.97
C ARG A 62 -13.35 -7.67 -17.46
N LEU A 63 -14.45 -6.99 -17.79
CA LEU A 63 -14.77 -6.54 -19.14
C LEU A 63 -13.78 -5.47 -19.60
N LEU A 64 -13.42 -4.51 -18.75
CA LEU A 64 -12.39 -3.52 -19.07
C LEU A 64 -11.05 -4.19 -19.42
N LYS A 65 -10.60 -5.14 -18.59
CA LYS A 65 -9.41 -5.93 -18.91
C LYS A 65 -9.57 -6.71 -20.22
N TYR A 66 -10.72 -7.34 -20.45
CA TYR A 66 -10.99 -8.09 -21.68
C TYR A 66 -10.86 -7.20 -22.93
N ILE A 67 -11.50 -6.03 -22.92
CA ILE A 67 -11.42 -5.04 -24.00
C ILE A 67 -9.98 -4.60 -24.24
N ILE A 68 -9.25 -4.25 -23.17
CA ILE A 68 -7.88 -3.75 -23.31
C ILE A 68 -6.96 -4.86 -23.85
N LEU A 69 -7.08 -6.11 -23.41
CA LEU A 69 -6.27 -7.22 -23.94
C LEU A 69 -6.48 -7.44 -25.44
N HIS A 70 -7.70 -7.23 -25.94
CA HIS A 70 -7.98 -7.27 -27.38
C HIS A 70 -7.38 -6.09 -28.16
N ARG A 71 -7.15 -4.95 -27.50
CA ARG A 71 -6.81 -3.69 -28.17
C ARG A 71 -5.39 -3.21 -27.95
N ILE A 72 -4.70 -3.68 -26.92
CA ILE A 72 -3.41 -3.11 -26.48
C ILE A 72 -2.30 -3.21 -27.53
N ASN A 73 -2.37 -4.20 -28.41
CA ASN A 73 -1.41 -4.39 -29.50
C ASN A 73 -1.74 -3.55 -30.74
N ASN A 74 -2.93 -2.94 -30.83
CA ASN A 74 -3.28 -2.08 -31.96
C ASN A 74 -2.47 -0.78 -31.91
N HIS A 75 -2.01 -0.30 -33.08
CA HIS A 75 -1.22 0.94 -33.18
C HIS A 75 -1.99 2.16 -32.65
N HIS A 76 -3.31 2.19 -32.77
CA HIS A 76 -4.18 3.27 -32.28
C HIS A 76 -4.68 3.09 -30.83
N PHE A 77 -4.09 2.19 -30.05
CA PHE A 77 -4.46 2.04 -28.63
C PHE A 77 -4.00 3.26 -27.82
N ASP A 78 -4.95 4.01 -27.28
CA ASP A 78 -4.70 5.12 -26.37
C ASP A 78 -5.17 4.80 -24.94
N ALA A 79 -4.21 4.57 -24.04
CA ALA A 79 -4.50 4.32 -22.63
C ALA A 79 -5.23 5.48 -21.95
N MET A 80 -5.03 6.73 -22.38
CA MET A 80 -5.75 7.89 -21.84
C MET A 80 -7.25 7.77 -22.11
N TYR A 81 -7.64 7.28 -23.29
CA TYR A 81 -9.03 7.01 -23.62
C TYR A 81 -9.64 5.84 -22.85
N TYR A 82 -9.00 4.66 -22.87
CA TYR A 82 -9.56 3.43 -22.26
C TYR A 82 -9.57 3.46 -20.73
N LEU A 83 -8.59 4.12 -20.11
CA LEU A 83 -8.53 4.25 -18.64
C LEU A 83 -9.23 5.51 -18.13
N ASN A 84 -9.87 6.28 -19.01
CA ASN A 84 -10.69 7.43 -18.63
C ASN A 84 -11.94 6.97 -17.87
N HIS A 85 -12.28 7.69 -16.79
CA HIS A 85 -13.49 7.40 -16.02
C HIS A 85 -14.78 7.49 -16.86
N ARG A 86 -14.83 8.28 -17.94
CA ARG A 86 -15.98 8.32 -18.87
C ARG A 86 -16.13 7.05 -19.70
N PHE A 87 -15.03 6.47 -20.18
CA PHE A 87 -15.07 5.16 -20.86
C PHE A 87 -15.53 4.07 -19.90
N ILE A 88 -14.91 4.02 -18.71
CA ILE A 88 -15.22 3.01 -17.69
C ILE A 88 -16.67 3.16 -17.17
N HIS A 89 -17.19 4.39 -17.09
CA HIS A 89 -18.59 4.64 -16.79
C HIS A 89 -19.51 3.93 -17.80
N GLU A 90 -19.20 4.02 -19.10
CA GLU A 90 -20.00 3.32 -20.11
C GLU A 90 -19.85 1.80 -20.07
N VAL A 91 -18.65 1.28 -19.72
CA VAL A 91 -18.46 -0.16 -19.45
C VAL A 91 -19.38 -0.63 -18.33
N TYR A 92 -19.44 0.12 -17.22
CA TYR A 92 -20.33 -0.17 -16.09
C TYR A 92 -21.80 -0.10 -16.52
N MET A 93 -22.19 0.96 -17.23
CA MET A 93 -23.58 1.19 -17.65
C MET A 93 -24.10 0.17 -18.66
N LYS A 94 -23.21 -0.54 -19.38
CA LYS A 94 -23.56 -1.65 -20.29
C LYS A 94 -23.70 -3.00 -19.56
N LEU A 95 -23.30 -3.08 -18.30
CA LEU A 95 -23.41 -4.27 -17.44
C LEU A 95 -24.59 -4.20 -16.46
N ILE A 96 -25.57 -3.32 -16.73
CA ILE A 96 -26.82 -3.21 -15.96
C ILE A 96 -28.01 -3.13 -16.90
N THR A 97 -29.15 -3.67 -16.47
CA THR A 97 -30.43 -3.46 -17.16
C THR A 97 -31.06 -2.13 -16.76
N LYS A 98 -31.82 -1.54 -17.69
CA LYS A 98 -32.54 -0.27 -17.49
C LYS A 98 -34.04 -0.54 -17.59
N ALA A 99 -34.82 0.12 -16.72
CA ALA A 99 -36.28 0.01 -16.71
C ALA A 99 -36.99 0.94 -17.71
N ARG A 100 -36.30 1.93 -18.32
CA ARG A 100 -36.89 2.91 -19.26
C ARG A 100 -35.90 3.37 -20.33
N GLU A 101 -36.44 3.75 -21.49
CA GLU A 101 -35.72 4.46 -22.55
C GLU A 101 -35.28 5.86 -22.12
N ARG A 102 -34.25 6.41 -22.76
CA ARG A 102 -33.67 7.72 -22.44
C ARG A 102 -33.66 8.64 -23.66
N ALA A 103 -33.57 9.93 -23.32
CA ALA A 103 -33.16 11.04 -24.19
C ALA A 103 -31.93 10.71 -25.08
N PRO A 104 -31.74 11.46 -26.19
CA PRO A 104 -30.64 11.25 -27.13
C PRO A 104 -29.28 11.23 -26.43
N ARG A 105 -28.40 10.33 -26.89
CA ARG A 105 -27.03 10.20 -26.36
C ARG A 105 -26.12 11.21 -27.05
N THR A 106 -25.12 11.70 -26.32
CA THR A 106 -24.05 12.47 -26.94
C THR A 106 -23.25 11.59 -27.90
N GLN A 107 -22.64 12.21 -28.91
CA GLN A 107 -21.78 11.51 -29.87
C GLN A 107 -20.64 10.73 -29.19
N ASP A 108 -19.95 11.34 -28.22
CA ASP A 108 -18.92 10.68 -27.40
C ASP A 108 -19.44 9.41 -26.69
N THR A 109 -20.69 9.44 -26.21
CA THR A 109 -21.30 8.25 -25.57
C THR A 109 -21.58 7.15 -26.59
N ILE A 110 -22.00 7.50 -27.80
CA ILE A 110 -22.28 6.56 -28.89
C ILE A 110 -20.99 5.85 -29.29
N GLU A 111 -19.91 6.60 -29.51
CA GLU A 111 -18.60 6.07 -29.90
C GLU A 111 -18.00 5.12 -28.84
N ARG A 112 -18.04 5.52 -27.57
CA ARG A 112 -17.58 4.66 -26.46
C ARG A 112 -18.33 3.33 -26.42
N ARG A 113 -19.65 3.39 -26.59
CA ARG A 113 -20.50 2.19 -26.57
C ARG A 113 -20.29 1.31 -27.79
N ALA A 114 -20.06 1.88 -28.97
CA ALA A 114 -19.75 1.11 -30.17
C ALA A 114 -18.51 0.22 -29.95
N ILE A 115 -17.47 0.75 -29.29
CA ILE A 115 -16.29 -0.04 -28.92
C ILE A 115 -16.66 -1.14 -27.91
N ILE A 116 -17.44 -0.84 -26.88
CA ILE A 116 -17.84 -1.83 -25.87
C ILE A 116 -18.69 -2.96 -26.49
N ASP A 117 -19.58 -2.60 -27.40
CA ASP A 117 -20.53 -3.51 -28.05
C ASP A 117 -19.86 -4.54 -28.97
N GLN A 118 -18.65 -4.24 -29.46
CA GLN A 118 -17.81 -5.22 -30.18
C GLN A 118 -17.41 -6.41 -29.30
N TYR A 119 -17.26 -6.22 -27.98
CA TYR A 119 -16.71 -7.22 -27.07
C TYR A 119 -17.73 -7.79 -26.08
N LEU A 120 -18.77 -7.02 -25.76
CA LEU A 120 -19.74 -7.36 -24.72
C LEU A 120 -20.43 -8.72 -24.95
N PRO A 121 -20.97 -9.06 -26.15
CA PRO A 121 -21.67 -10.33 -26.35
C PRO A 121 -20.76 -11.55 -26.11
N ALA A 122 -19.52 -11.52 -26.60
CA ALA A 122 -18.56 -12.59 -26.38
C ALA A 122 -18.16 -12.69 -24.91
N TYR A 123 -17.96 -11.55 -24.23
CA TYR A 123 -17.69 -11.52 -22.80
C TYR A 123 -18.83 -12.13 -21.98
N LEU A 124 -20.08 -11.77 -22.26
CA LEU A 124 -21.25 -12.28 -21.53
C LEU A 124 -21.36 -13.80 -21.64
N ARG A 125 -21.18 -14.36 -22.86
CA ARG A 125 -21.11 -15.81 -23.08
C ARG A 125 -20.00 -16.47 -22.25
N LEU A 126 -18.80 -15.85 -22.22
CA LEU A 126 -17.69 -16.39 -21.43
C LEU A 126 -17.99 -16.45 -19.93
N VAL A 127 -18.75 -15.49 -19.39
CA VAL A 127 -19.11 -15.48 -17.97
C VAL A 127 -20.45 -16.18 -17.69
N GLY A 128 -21.03 -16.88 -18.67
CA GLY A 128 -22.26 -17.65 -18.52
C GLY A 128 -23.54 -16.82 -18.44
N ILE A 129 -23.52 -15.56 -18.89
CA ILE A 129 -24.70 -14.69 -18.99
C ILE A 129 -25.23 -14.80 -20.41
N ASN A 130 -26.31 -15.56 -20.59
CA ASN A 130 -26.89 -15.85 -21.90
C ASN A 130 -28.02 -14.88 -22.26
N ASP A 131 -28.67 -14.30 -21.25
CA ASP A 131 -29.72 -13.31 -21.42
C ASP A 131 -29.34 -11.98 -20.76
N LEU A 132 -29.52 -10.86 -21.48
CA LEU A 132 -29.30 -9.52 -20.95
C LEU A 132 -30.18 -9.22 -19.72
N ARG A 133 -31.33 -9.88 -19.58
CA ARG A 133 -32.22 -9.77 -18.41
C ARG A 133 -31.58 -10.31 -17.11
N GLU A 134 -30.55 -11.13 -17.21
CA GLU A 134 -29.78 -11.60 -16.05
C GLU A 134 -28.80 -10.54 -15.50
N LEU A 135 -28.56 -9.46 -16.26
CA LEU A 135 -27.72 -8.36 -15.78
C LEU A 135 -28.41 -7.62 -14.62
N PRO A 136 -27.64 -7.15 -13.61
CA PRO A 136 -28.17 -6.41 -12.47
C PRO A 136 -29.13 -5.28 -12.86
N LEU A 137 -30.35 -5.33 -12.33
CA LEU A 137 -31.33 -4.26 -12.47
C LEU A 137 -31.04 -3.15 -11.44
N MET A 138 -30.49 -2.03 -11.90
CA MET A 138 -30.21 -0.89 -11.04
C MET A 138 -30.71 0.40 -11.71
N VAL A 139 -31.83 0.94 -11.22
CA VAL A 139 -32.51 2.09 -11.83
C VAL A 139 -31.79 3.40 -11.53
N ASN A 140 -31.55 4.26 -12.53
CA ASN A 140 -30.90 5.57 -12.36
C ASN A 140 -29.49 5.53 -11.73
N SER A 141 -28.69 4.54 -12.12
CA SER A 141 -27.35 4.25 -11.56
C SER A 141 -26.19 5.07 -12.13
N GLN A 142 -26.45 6.14 -12.90
CA GLN A 142 -25.39 6.99 -13.48
C GLN A 142 -24.45 7.52 -12.39
N GLN A 143 -25.02 7.94 -11.26
CA GLN A 143 -24.26 8.47 -10.14
C GLN A 143 -23.33 7.40 -9.54
N SER A 144 -23.86 6.19 -9.32
CA SER A 144 -23.10 5.03 -8.84
C SER A 144 -21.99 4.61 -9.80
N ALA A 145 -22.30 4.56 -11.10
CA ALA A 145 -21.36 4.26 -12.16
C ALA A 145 -20.24 5.31 -12.23
N MET A 146 -20.56 6.59 -12.06
CA MET A 146 -19.57 7.68 -12.06
C MET A 146 -18.59 7.52 -10.91
N TYR A 147 -19.09 7.30 -9.68
CA TYR A 147 -18.23 7.08 -8.52
C TYR A 147 -17.32 5.86 -8.70
N GLU A 148 -17.87 4.73 -9.16
CA GLU A 148 -17.08 3.52 -9.33
C GLU A 148 -16.08 3.66 -10.49
N ALA A 149 -16.45 4.32 -11.60
CA ALA A 149 -15.56 4.51 -12.73
C ALA A 149 -14.32 5.34 -12.38
N VAL A 150 -14.49 6.38 -11.56
CA VAL A 150 -13.35 7.14 -11.00
C VAL A 150 -12.49 6.21 -10.14
N LYS A 151 -13.08 5.43 -9.24
CA LYS A 151 -12.34 4.47 -8.39
C LYS A 151 -11.54 3.46 -9.22
N ILE A 152 -12.12 2.90 -10.27
CA ILE A 152 -11.45 1.96 -11.18
C ILE A 152 -10.31 2.65 -11.93
N SER A 153 -10.55 3.81 -12.54
CA SER A 153 -9.53 4.59 -13.24
C SER A 153 -8.34 4.89 -12.32
N THR A 154 -8.61 5.42 -11.12
CA THR A 154 -7.59 5.70 -10.11
C THR A 154 -6.82 4.46 -9.70
N ALA A 155 -7.46 3.29 -9.56
CA ALA A 155 -6.78 2.04 -9.22
C ALA A 155 -5.76 1.63 -10.30
N TYR A 156 -6.11 1.77 -11.58
CA TYR A 156 -5.21 1.50 -12.70
C TYR A 156 -4.02 2.47 -12.71
N LEU A 157 -4.29 3.77 -12.63
CA LEU A 157 -3.24 4.80 -12.69
C LEU A 157 -2.30 4.74 -11.48
N ASN A 158 -2.83 4.48 -10.29
CA ASN A 158 -2.01 4.30 -9.09
C ASN A 158 -1.17 3.02 -9.15
N ASN A 159 -1.66 1.95 -9.79
CA ASN A 159 -0.86 0.75 -9.98
C ASN A 159 0.40 1.04 -10.80
N VAL A 160 0.27 1.78 -11.91
CA VAL A 160 1.40 2.23 -12.73
C VAL A 160 2.30 3.16 -11.91
N ARG A 161 1.74 4.28 -11.41
CA ARG A 161 2.45 5.31 -10.66
C ARG A 161 3.29 4.75 -9.51
N ASN A 162 2.79 3.75 -8.79
CA ASN A 162 3.46 3.22 -7.59
C ASN A 162 4.44 2.09 -7.88
N ASN A 163 4.28 1.36 -8.99
CA ASN A 163 5.07 0.15 -9.23
C ASN A 163 6.01 0.26 -10.43
N PHE A 164 5.80 1.19 -11.36
CA PHE A 164 6.55 1.26 -12.63
C PHE A 164 8.07 1.20 -12.44
N GLY A 165 8.64 2.11 -11.64
CA GLY A 165 10.08 2.16 -11.45
C GLY A 165 10.67 0.91 -10.80
N LYS A 166 9.94 0.29 -9.86
CA LYS A 166 10.32 -0.99 -9.24
C LYS A 166 10.31 -2.13 -10.27
N ARG A 167 9.31 -2.16 -11.16
CA ARG A 167 9.18 -3.19 -12.20
C ARG A 167 10.19 -3.02 -13.33
N LEU A 168 10.48 -1.79 -13.76
CA LEU A 168 11.54 -1.55 -14.74
C LEU A 168 12.90 -2.02 -14.21
N ARG A 169 13.27 -1.63 -12.98
CA ARG A 169 14.49 -2.12 -12.33
C ARG A 169 14.53 -3.64 -12.21
N GLN A 170 13.40 -4.27 -11.88
CA GLN A 170 13.28 -5.73 -11.80
C GLN A 170 13.54 -6.40 -13.16
N VAL A 171 12.90 -5.91 -14.23
CA VAL A 171 13.08 -6.45 -15.59
C VAL A 171 14.53 -6.30 -16.01
N ILE A 172 15.13 -5.11 -15.86
CA ILE A 172 16.53 -4.88 -16.20
C ILE A 172 17.45 -5.83 -15.43
N ASN A 173 17.25 -6.04 -14.14
CA ASN A 173 18.07 -6.99 -13.36
C ASN A 173 17.93 -8.44 -13.85
N VAL A 174 16.76 -8.83 -14.36
CA VAL A 174 16.53 -10.15 -14.95
C VAL A 174 17.23 -10.29 -16.30
N LEU A 175 17.09 -9.28 -17.18
CA LEU A 175 17.77 -9.25 -18.48
C LEU A 175 19.30 -9.28 -18.29
N LEU A 176 19.79 -8.48 -17.34
CA LEU A 176 21.20 -8.41 -16.98
C LEU A 176 21.65 -9.50 -16.00
N ASN A 177 20.87 -10.57 -15.82
CA ASN A 177 21.17 -11.76 -15.00
C ASN A 177 21.94 -11.47 -13.68
N VAL A 178 21.60 -10.36 -13.01
CA VAL A 178 22.45 -9.75 -11.98
C VAL A 178 22.70 -10.74 -10.84
N LYS A 179 21.64 -11.44 -10.41
CA LYS A 179 21.71 -12.39 -9.30
C LYS A 179 22.54 -13.64 -9.60
N ALA A 180 22.56 -14.14 -10.84
CA ALA A 180 23.39 -15.30 -11.16
C ALA A 180 24.86 -14.88 -11.27
N ARG A 181 25.14 -13.75 -11.93
CA ARG A 181 26.49 -13.18 -12.02
C ARG A 181 27.09 -12.88 -10.65
N GLN A 182 26.31 -12.28 -9.75
CA GLN A 182 26.76 -12.02 -8.37
C GLN A 182 27.09 -13.31 -7.63
N ARG A 183 26.29 -14.36 -7.80
CA ARG A 183 26.56 -15.68 -7.19
C ARG A 183 27.80 -16.34 -7.77
N ALA A 184 27.95 -16.34 -9.09
CA ALA A 184 29.11 -16.92 -9.77
C ALA A 184 30.41 -16.22 -9.36
N LEU A 185 30.42 -14.88 -9.37
CA LEU A 185 31.58 -14.11 -8.92
C LEU A 185 31.87 -14.34 -7.44
N ARG A 186 30.85 -14.35 -6.58
CA ARG A 186 31.02 -14.65 -5.15
C ARG A 186 31.60 -16.06 -4.93
N GLN A 187 31.19 -17.06 -5.71
CA GLN A 187 31.74 -18.42 -5.63
C GLN A 187 33.19 -18.47 -6.10
N LEU A 188 33.51 -17.82 -7.23
CA LEU A 188 34.85 -17.74 -7.78
C LEU A 188 35.84 -17.11 -6.78
N LEU A 189 35.51 -15.92 -6.26
CA LEU A 189 36.39 -15.17 -5.37
C LEU A 189 36.52 -15.84 -3.98
N ARG A 190 35.47 -16.55 -3.51
CA ARG A 190 35.58 -17.42 -2.33
C ARG A 190 36.51 -18.60 -2.56
N GLY A 191 36.48 -19.20 -3.75
CA GLY A 191 37.42 -20.24 -4.16
C GLY A 191 38.88 -19.76 -4.21
N GLN A 192 39.08 -18.45 -4.39
CA GLN A 192 40.39 -17.78 -4.33
C GLN A 192 40.77 -17.31 -2.92
N ALA A 193 40.04 -17.72 -1.89
CA ALA A 193 40.26 -17.33 -0.49
C ALA A 193 40.28 -15.81 -0.22
N MET A 194 39.59 -15.02 -1.05
CA MET A 194 39.43 -13.59 -0.81
C MET A 194 38.53 -13.32 0.40
N ASP A 195 38.81 -12.24 1.13
CA ASP A 195 37.96 -11.81 2.24
C ASP A 195 36.60 -11.27 1.74
N GLN A 196 35.62 -11.23 2.65
CA GLN A 196 34.25 -10.83 2.33
C GLN A 196 34.14 -9.37 1.87
N ARG A 197 35.02 -8.47 2.34
CA ARG A 197 35.01 -7.05 1.94
C ARG A 197 35.46 -6.91 0.48
N ALA A 198 36.55 -7.56 0.11
CA ALA A 198 37.07 -7.57 -1.25
C ALA A 198 36.08 -8.22 -2.23
N ILE A 199 35.40 -9.30 -1.83
CA ILE A 199 34.32 -9.93 -2.60
C ILE A 199 33.19 -8.92 -2.88
N ASN A 200 32.74 -8.19 -1.87
CA ASN A 200 31.67 -7.21 -2.02
C ASN A 200 32.10 -6.03 -2.91
N GLN A 201 33.34 -5.56 -2.77
CA GLN A 201 33.89 -4.50 -3.61
C GLN A 201 33.95 -4.92 -5.09
N ALA A 202 34.42 -6.14 -5.37
CA ALA A 202 34.44 -6.69 -6.73
C ALA A 202 33.03 -6.80 -7.33
N ILE A 203 32.06 -7.35 -6.58
CA ILE A 203 30.66 -7.43 -6.99
C ILE A 203 30.08 -6.04 -7.29
N ARG A 204 30.40 -5.04 -6.47
CA ARG A 204 29.96 -3.67 -6.70
C ARG A 204 30.53 -3.10 -7.99
N ARG A 205 31.84 -3.22 -8.18
CA ARG A 205 32.58 -2.71 -9.34
C ARG A 205 32.14 -3.35 -10.65
N GLU A 206 32.04 -4.67 -10.68
CA GLU A 206 31.90 -5.43 -11.95
C GLU A 206 30.46 -5.70 -12.36
N ILE A 207 29.51 -5.65 -11.41
CA ILE A 207 28.12 -6.02 -11.68
C ILE A 207 27.17 -4.89 -11.25
N THR A 208 27.26 -4.44 -10.01
CA THR A 208 26.26 -3.53 -9.44
C THR A 208 26.32 -2.14 -10.07
N ASN A 209 27.52 -1.56 -10.19
CA ASN A 209 27.74 -0.24 -10.79
C ASN A 209 27.45 -0.20 -12.29
N PRO A 210 27.91 -1.17 -13.12
CA PRO A 210 27.52 -1.26 -14.52
C PRO A 210 26.00 -1.40 -14.72
N ALA A 211 25.33 -2.29 -13.96
CA ALA A 211 23.88 -2.43 -14.02
C ALA A 211 23.16 -1.15 -13.55
N ARG A 212 23.73 -0.39 -12.61
CA ARG A 212 23.20 0.91 -12.18
C ARG A 212 23.32 1.94 -13.30
N ARG A 213 24.46 2.05 -13.97
CA ARG A 213 24.67 2.94 -15.13
C ARG A 213 23.69 2.63 -16.26
N PHE A 214 23.45 1.35 -16.54
CA PHE A 214 22.46 0.92 -17.54
C PHE A 214 21.03 1.34 -17.18
N LYS A 215 20.62 1.17 -15.92
CA LYS A 215 19.31 1.65 -15.44
C LYS A 215 19.16 3.17 -15.57
N ILE A 216 20.21 3.93 -15.23
CA ILE A 216 20.21 5.39 -15.34
C ILE A 216 20.08 5.79 -16.82
N ALA A 217 20.85 5.16 -17.71
CA ALA A 217 20.78 5.41 -19.15
C ALA A 217 19.38 5.13 -19.71
N LEU A 218 18.75 4.02 -19.34
CA LEU A 218 17.36 3.74 -19.75
C LEU A 218 16.33 4.70 -19.15
N SER A 219 16.62 5.27 -17.96
CA SER A 219 15.70 6.19 -17.30
C SER A 219 15.70 7.58 -17.91
N ASN A 220 16.82 7.98 -18.51
CA ASN A 220 16.96 9.24 -19.25
C ASN A 220 16.66 8.93 -20.71
N ARG A 221 15.63 9.54 -21.29
CA ARG A 221 15.18 9.24 -22.66
C ARG A 221 16.36 9.13 -23.64
N THR A 222 16.65 7.91 -24.08
CA THR A 222 17.78 7.58 -24.99
C THR A 222 17.23 6.71 -26.11
N THR A 223 17.64 6.96 -27.35
CA THR A 223 17.23 6.10 -28.48
C THR A 223 17.89 4.73 -28.38
N ILE A 224 17.35 3.73 -29.07
CA ILE A 224 17.92 2.38 -29.08
C ILE A 224 19.36 2.45 -29.63
N GLU A 225 19.57 3.21 -30.69
CA GLU A 225 20.88 3.41 -31.32
C GLU A 225 21.88 4.04 -30.35
N ALA A 226 21.46 5.07 -29.61
CA ALA A 226 22.30 5.72 -28.61
C ALA A 226 22.58 4.81 -27.39
N LEU A 227 21.68 3.87 -27.07
CA LEU A 227 21.94 2.85 -26.05
C LEU A 227 22.97 1.82 -26.54
N HIS A 228 22.86 1.33 -27.78
CA HIS A 228 23.86 0.44 -28.36
C HIS A 228 25.24 1.10 -28.45
N ALA A 229 25.31 2.36 -28.89
CA ALA A 229 26.57 3.11 -28.95
C ALA A 229 27.21 3.31 -27.56
N ARG A 230 26.39 3.42 -26.50
CA ARG A 230 26.86 3.64 -25.13
C ARG A 230 27.24 2.36 -24.39
N PHE A 231 26.64 1.23 -24.77
CA PHE A 231 26.84 -0.08 -24.16
C PHE A 231 27.20 -1.10 -25.24
N ASP A 232 28.41 -0.95 -25.78
CA ASP A 232 29.05 -1.95 -26.62
C ASP A 232 29.91 -2.86 -25.72
N ASP A 233 29.50 -4.11 -25.58
CA ASP A 233 30.14 -5.10 -24.71
C ASP A 233 30.78 -6.27 -25.47
N GLY A 234 31.09 -6.06 -26.76
CA GLY A 234 31.83 -7.02 -27.56
C GLY A 234 31.04 -8.33 -27.79
N PRO A 235 31.72 -9.46 -28.08
CA PRO A 235 31.08 -10.68 -28.60
C PRO A 235 30.12 -11.39 -27.62
N GLU A 236 30.16 -11.08 -26.31
CA GLU A 236 29.19 -11.62 -25.34
C GLU A 236 27.82 -10.93 -25.43
N GLY A 237 27.76 -9.69 -25.94
CA GLY A 237 26.53 -8.99 -26.32
C GLY A 237 25.46 -8.89 -25.23
N PHE A 238 25.83 -8.78 -23.97
CA PHE A 238 24.94 -8.86 -22.82
C PHE A 238 24.00 -7.65 -22.68
N TYR A 239 24.55 -6.44 -22.81
CA TYR A 239 23.78 -5.20 -22.78
C TYR A 239 23.07 -4.96 -24.11
N THR A 240 23.70 -5.27 -25.24
CA THR A 240 23.09 -5.16 -26.58
C THR A 240 21.87 -6.09 -26.69
N THR A 241 21.98 -7.35 -26.27
CA THR A 241 20.84 -8.28 -26.18
C THR A 241 19.75 -7.77 -25.24
N ALA A 242 20.11 -7.14 -24.11
CA ALA A 242 19.12 -6.57 -23.20
C ALA A 242 18.41 -5.35 -23.80
N ILE A 243 19.09 -4.55 -24.62
CA ILE A 243 18.51 -3.41 -25.36
C ILE A 243 17.52 -3.92 -26.41
N ASP A 244 17.91 -4.91 -27.23
CA ASP A 244 17.05 -5.50 -28.26
C ASP A 244 15.75 -6.05 -27.65
N GLN A 245 15.87 -6.73 -26.51
CA GLN A 245 14.72 -7.28 -25.80
C GLN A 245 13.86 -6.21 -25.12
N LEU A 246 14.41 -5.01 -24.87
CA LEU A 246 13.67 -3.86 -24.36
C LEU A 246 13.06 -3.01 -25.49
N ALA A 247 13.37 -3.26 -26.76
CA ALA A 247 12.84 -2.48 -27.88
C ALA A 247 11.30 -2.37 -27.86
N PRO A 248 10.51 -3.44 -27.66
CA PRO A 248 9.05 -3.32 -27.59
C PRO A 248 8.54 -2.45 -26.44
N PHE A 249 9.34 -2.27 -25.38
CA PHE A 249 9.06 -1.35 -24.28
C PHE A 249 9.46 0.10 -24.64
N LEU A 250 10.63 0.30 -25.23
CA LEU A 250 11.14 1.62 -25.61
C LEU A 250 10.28 2.27 -26.70
N GLU A 251 9.84 1.48 -27.68
CA GLU A 251 8.98 1.89 -28.80
C GLU A 251 7.54 2.25 -28.38
N THR A 252 7.16 2.00 -27.12
CA THR A 252 5.84 2.45 -26.62
C THR A 252 5.72 3.96 -26.51
N TYR A 253 6.84 4.69 -26.55
CA TYR A 253 6.88 6.14 -26.49
C TYR A 253 7.13 6.73 -27.88
N PRO A 254 6.32 7.71 -28.34
CA PRO A 254 6.59 8.43 -29.59
C PRO A 254 7.96 9.12 -29.54
N ASN A 255 8.67 9.17 -30.68
CA ASN A 255 10.02 9.75 -30.79
C ASN A 255 10.13 11.22 -30.38
N ASN A 256 9.03 11.99 -30.41
CA ASN A 256 8.98 13.40 -30.05
C ASN A 256 8.50 13.68 -28.60
N MET A 257 8.11 12.66 -27.85
CA MET A 257 7.64 12.85 -26.47
C MET A 257 8.76 13.44 -25.58
N GLN A 258 8.45 14.25 -24.58
CA GLN A 258 9.43 14.70 -23.61
C GLN A 258 9.01 14.26 -22.22
N PHE A 259 9.91 13.59 -21.50
CA PHE A 259 9.64 13.18 -20.13
C PHE A 259 9.78 14.38 -19.19
N ALA A 260 8.86 14.51 -18.24
CA ALA A 260 9.02 15.45 -17.14
C ALA A 260 10.39 15.25 -16.46
N GLN A 261 11.13 16.35 -16.27
CA GLN A 261 12.50 16.35 -15.72
C GLN A 261 13.49 15.45 -16.48
N GLY A 262 13.24 15.18 -17.77
CA GLY A 262 14.11 14.35 -18.61
C GLY A 262 14.17 12.88 -18.20
N ASN A 263 13.30 12.43 -17.27
CA ASN A 263 13.42 11.12 -16.65
C ASN A 263 12.08 10.40 -16.53
N ILE A 264 12.06 9.15 -16.98
CA ILE A 264 10.85 8.31 -17.06
C ILE A 264 10.16 8.09 -15.70
N TYR A 265 10.92 8.13 -14.59
CA TYR A 265 10.34 7.91 -13.26
C TYR A 265 9.52 9.12 -12.81
N TYR A 266 10.02 10.33 -13.05
CA TYR A 266 9.29 11.57 -12.75
C TYR A 266 8.09 11.73 -13.67
N ASP A 267 8.25 11.45 -14.96
CA ASP A 267 7.14 11.49 -15.91
C ASP A 267 6.04 10.48 -15.56
N CYS A 268 6.40 9.26 -15.16
CA CYS A 268 5.43 8.26 -14.73
C CYS A 268 4.64 8.68 -13.47
N LYS A 269 5.26 9.47 -12.58
CA LYS A 269 4.57 10.04 -11.43
C LYS A 269 3.57 11.11 -11.86
N ALA A 270 3.92 11.97 -12.81
CA ALA A 270 3.04 13.02 -13.32
C ALA A 270 1.92 12.44 -14.20
N ASN A 271 2.29 11.62 -15.19
CA ASN A 271 1.48 11.21 -16.33
C ASN A 271 1.33 9.67 -16.45
N PRO A 272 0.85 8.95 -15.41
CA PRO A 272 0.88 7.48 -15.38
C PRO A 272 0.12 6.77 -16.51
N HIS A 273 -0.84 7.45 -17.16
CA HIS A 273 -1.59 6.88 -18.29
C HIS A 273 -0.70 6.66 -19.51
N LEU A 274 0.26 7.57 -19.78
CA LEU A 274 1.20 7.47 -20.91
C LEU A 274 2.12 6.24 -20.78
N HIS A 275 2.38 5.79 -19.55
CA HIS A 275 3.25 4.65 -19.27
C HIS A 275 2.51 3.32 -19.14
N PHE A 276 1.18 3.26 -19.32
CA PHE A 276 0.43 2.02 -19.13
C PHE A 276 0.83 0.93 -20.14
N LYS A 277 0.99 1.28 -21.42
CA LYS A 277 1.41 0.33 -22.47
C LYS A 277 2.84 -0.17 -22.20
N ALA A 278 3.75 0.72 -21.82
CA ALA A 278 5.10 0.37 -21.39
C ALA A 278 5.09 -0.58 -20.17
N PHE A 279 4.26 -0.28 -19.17
CA PHE A 279 4.09 -1.11 -17.98
C PHE A 279 3.57 -2.52 -18.31
N PHE A 280 2.69 -2.63 -19.30
CA PHE A 280 2.25 -3.92 -19.85
C PHE A 280 3.39 -4.68 -20.54
N ARG A 281 4.19 -4.04 -21.39
CA ARG A 281 5.35 -4.65 -22.07
C ARG A 281 6.38 -5.20 -21.09
N LEU A 282 6.65 -4.49 -19.99
CA LEU A 282 7.51 -5.00 -18.91
C LEU A 282 6.99 -6.30 -18.30
N ALA A 283 5.68 -6.43 -18.14
CA ALA A 283 5.08 -7.63 -17.58
C ALA A 283 5.05 -8.81 -18.58
N GLU A 284 4.90 -8.53 -19.88
CA GLU A 284 5.03 -9.53 -20.95
C GLU A 284 6.44 -10.10 -21.04
N LEU A 285 7.47 -9.25 -20.96
CA LEU A 285 8.87 -9.69 -20.97
C LEU A 285 9.18 -10.68 -19.83
N LEU A 286 8.62 -10.45 -18.64
CA LEU A 286 8.76 -11.40 -17.53
C LEU A 286 8.05 -12.74 -17.82
N HIS A 287 6.87 -12.71 -18.44
CA HIS A 287 6.14 -13.94 -18.81
C HIS A 287 6.90 -14.76 -19.86
N GLN A 288 7.44 -14.12 -20.89
CA GLN A 288 8.23 -14.79 -21.94
C GLN A 288 9.46 -15.50 -21.35
N ARG A 289 10.04 -14.95 -20.29
CA ARG A 289 11.18 -15.55 -19.56
C ARG A 289 10.79 -16.54 -18.47
N GLN A 290 9.51 -16.90 -18.34
CA GLN A 290 9.00 -17.78 -17.28
C GLN A 290 9.34 -17.27 -15.86
N VAL A 291 9.57 -15.97 -15.71
CA VAL A 291 9.78 -15.32 -14.41
C VAL A 291 8.44 -14.84 -13.89
N ARG A 292 8.26 -14.90 -12.56
CA ARG A 292 7.04 -14.41 -11.91
C ARG A 292 6.78 -12.93 -12.28
N SER A 293 5.75 -12.72 -13.09
CA SER A 293 5.29 -11.39 -13.51
C SER A 293 4.49 -10.69 -12.41
N PHE A 294 3.94 -9.51 -12.73
CA PHE A 294 3.17 -8.67 -11.83
C PHE A 294 1.78 -8.35 -12.39
N CYS A 295 0.88 -7.90 -11.51
CA CYS A 295 -0.48 -7.54 -11.90
C CYS A 295 -0.48 -6.17 -12.61
N VAL A 296 -0.67 -6.18 -13.94
CA VAL A 296 -0.82 -4.96 -14.75
C VAL A 296 -2.23 -4.38 -14.60
N PHE A 297 -3.24 -5.27 -14.64
CA PHE A 297 -4.66 -4.95 -14.60
C PHE A 297 -5.21 -5.19 -13.19
N PRO A 298 -5.45 -4.15 -12.38
CA PRO A 298 -6.15 -4.33 -11.11
C PRO A 298 -7.49 -5.02 -11.35
N LEU A 299 -7.85 -5.96 -10.48
CA LEU A 299 -9.15 -6.62 -10.48
C LEU A 299 -9.76 -6.52 -9.09
N ARG A 300 -11.10 -6.48 -9.03
CA ARG A 300 -11.82 -6.70 -7.77
C ARG A 300 -11.80 -8.21 -7.44
N GLN A 301 -10.75 -8.64 -6.73
CA GLN A 301 -10.54 -10.04 -6.36
C GLN A 301 -11.29 -10.49 -5.10
N SER A 302 -11.59 -9.56 -4.19
CA SER A 302 -12.32 -9.89 -2.97
C SER A 302 -13.79 -10.15 -3.29
N LEU A 303 -14.25 -11.38 -3.03
CA LEU A 303 -15.65 -11.82 -3.15
C LEU A 303 -16.55 -11.29 -2.02
N ILE A 304 -15.95 -10.65 -1.01
CA ILE A 304 -16.70 -10.00 0.07
C ILE A 304 -17.23 -8.66 -0.46
N PRO A 305 -18.55 -8.38 -0.35
CA PRO A 305 -19.11 -7.12 -0.77
C PRO A 305 -18.33 -5.91 -0.23
N GLY A 306 -18.12 -4.93 -1.11
CA GLY A 306 -17.28 -3.76 -0.82
C GLY A 306 -18.13 -2.56 -0.41
N TYR A 307 -17.47 -1.51 0.06
CA TYR A 307 -18.15 -0.25 0.37
C TYR A 307 -18.62 0.41 -0.92
N VAL A 308 -19.89 0.80 -0.97
CA VAL A 308 -20.50 1.64 -2.01
C VAL A 308 -20.84 3.00 -1.42
N ILE A 309 -20.71 4.05 -2.24
CA ILE A 309 -21.13 5.41 -1.88
C ILE A 309 -22.65 5.51 -2.01
N ILE A 310 -23.30 6.06 -0.99
CA ILE A 310 -24.70 6.46 -0.99
C ILE A 310 -24.74 7.97 -0.73
N ASP A 311 -25.04 8.74 -1.78
CA ASP A 311 -25.43 10.14 -1.65
C ASP A 311 -26.96 10.26 -1.64
N THR A 312 -27.48 11.48 -1.52
CA THR A 312 -28.93 11.73 -1.50
C THR A 312 -29.63 11.22 -2.77
N LYS A 313 -28.98 11.32 -3.94
CA LYS A 313 -29.58 10.88 -5.22
C LYS A 313 -29.69 9.35 -5.26
N ILE A 314 -28.64 8.65 -4.86
CA ILE A 314 -28.62 7.18 -4.77
C ILE A 314 -29.59 6.69 -3.69
N LEU A 315 -29.67 7.38 -2.54
CA LEU A 315 -30.66 7.09 -1.51
C LEU A 315 -32.08 7.14 -2.07
N MET A 316 -32.42 8.21 -2.81
CA MET A 316 -33.73 8.38 -3.41
C MET A 316 -34.04 7.31 -4.46
N THR A 317 -33.11 7.05 -5.38
CA THR A 317 -33.37 6.17 -6.53
C THR A 317 -33.26 4.68 -6.21
N GLN A 318 -32.30 4.27 -5.39
CA GLN A 318 -32.01 2.85 -5.14
C GLN A 318 -32.69 2.33 -3.87
N ILE A 319 -32.75 3.15 -2.82
CA ILE A 319 -33.24 2.72 -1.51
C ILE A 319 -34.71 3.09 -1.35
N PHE A 320 -35.08 4.35 -1.60
CA PHE A 320 -36.49 4.75 -1.56
C PHE A 320 -37.25 4.34 -2.82
N GLN A 321 -36.54 4.03 -3.92
CA GLN A 321 -37.12 3.66 -5.22
C GLN A 321 -38.05 4.76 -5.77
N ARG A 322 -37.68 6.03 -5.53
CA ARG A 322 -38.36 7.21 -6.04
C ARG A 322 -37.67 7.72 -7.30
N THR A 323 -38.46 8.26 -8.21
CA THR A 323 -37.93 8.96 -9.38
C THR A 323 -37.48 10.35 -8.96
N VAL A 324 -36.24 10.71 -9.27
CA VAL A 324 -35.71 12.07 -9.11
C VAL A 324 -35.60 12.68 -10.51
N ARG A 325 -36.32 13.78 -10.77
CA ARG A 325 -36.27 14.46 -12.06
C ARG A 325 -34.96 15.24 -12.21
N PRO A 326 -34.42 15.39 -13.43
CA PRO A 326 -33.29 16.29 -13.66
C PRO A 326 -33.61 17.71 -13.17
N GLY A 327 -32.71 18.32 -12.40
CA GLY A 327 -32.90 19.67 -11.84
C GLY A 327 -33.79 19.75 -10.59
N GLU A 328 -34.39 18.65 -10.13
CA GLU A 328 -35.21 18.65 -8.91
C GLU A 328 -34.34 18.92 -7.66
N PRO A 329 -34.63 19.97 -6.86
CA PRO A 329 -33.87 20.27 -5.66
C PRO A 329 -34.15 19.21 -4.58
N LEU A 330 -33.08 18.58 -4.08
CA LEU A 330 -33.17 17.58 -3.01
C LEU A 330 -33.10 18.28 -1.65
N ARG A 331 -34.08 18.03 -0.77
CA ARG A 331 -34.14 18.60 0.58
C ARG A 331 -33.29 17.77 1.54
N HIS A 332 -31.98 17.69 1.31
CA HIS A 332 -31.09 16.66 1.86
C HIS A 332 -31.39 16.21 3.30
N ARG A 333 -31.58 17.15 4.22
CA ARG A 333 -31.86 16.84 5.63
C ARG A 333 -33.17 16.06 5.82
N HIS A 334 -34.19 16.37 5.03
CA HIS A 334 -35.48 15.68 5.04
C HIS A 334 -35.39 14.26 4.44
N GLU A 335 -34.72 14.06 3.30
CA GLU A 335 -34.60 12.69 2.74
C GLU A 335 -33.75 11.79 3.63
N TRP A 336 -32.60 12.29 4.11
CA TRP A 336 -31.77 11.54 5.05
C TRP A 336 -32.50 11.31 6.38
N GLY A 337 -33.30 12.27 6.85
CA GLY A 337 -34.10 12.13 8.06
C GLY A 337 -35.15 11.01 8.00
N GLN A 338 -35.59 10.63 6.80
CA GLN A 338 -36.46 9.46 6.59
C GLN A 338 -35.70 8.12 6.65
N PHE A 339 -34.40 8.14 6.34
CA PHE A 339 -33.56 6.94 6.28
C PHE A 339 -32.84 6.65 7.60
N ILE A 340 -32.26 7.66 8.24
CA ILE A 340 -31.39 7.56 9.42
C ILE A 340 -31.94 8.35 10.62
N ASP A 341 -31.40 8.06 11.80
CA ASP A 341 -31.64 8.84 13.01
C ASP A 341 -30.48 9.79 13.32
N PHE A 342 -30.69 11.09 13.07
CA PHE A 342 -29.69 12.13 13.35
C PHE A 342 -29.33 12.28 14.83
N ARG A 343 -30.11 11.70 15.76
CA ARG A 343 -29.79 11.71 17.20
C ARG A 343 -28.63 10.77 17.54
N MET A 344 -28.27 9.86 16.63
CA MET A 344 -27.22 8.88 16.88
C MET A 344 -25.84 9.55 17.04
N PRO A 345 -24.99 9.07 17.97
CA PRO A 345 -23.68 9.67 18.25
C PRO A 345 -22.77 9.85 17.03
N ILE A 346 -22.89 8.96 16.04
CA ILE A 346 -22.09 9.01 14.81
C ILE A 346 -22.30 10.30 14.01
N PHE A 347 -23.46 10.94 14.12
CA PHE A 347 -23.82 12.17 13.40
C PHE A 347 -23.52 13.46 14.17
N ARG A 348 -23.08 13.39 15.43
CA ARG A 348 -22.69 14.59 16.19
C ARG A 348 -21.59 15.36 15.46
N ALA A 349 -21.64 16.69 15.49
CA ALA A 349 -20.61 17.52 14.89
C ALA A 349 -19.23 17.20 15.50
N GLN A 350 -18.17 17.27 14.70
CA GLN A 350 -16.81 17.01 15.14
C GLN A 350 -15.85 18.02 14.51
N ALA A 351 -15.16 18.80 15.35
CA ALA A 351 -14.22 19.84 14.91
C ALA A 351 -14.83 20.77 13.84
N GLY A 352 -16.03 21.29 14.10
CA GLY A 352 -16.77 22.19 13.18
C GLY A 352 -17.38 21.50 11.96
N ARG A 353 -17.35 20.16 11.88
CA ARG A 353 -17.85 19.41 10.72
C ARG A 353 -19.11 18.62 11.04
N GLU A 354 -20.08 18.70 10.15
CA GLU A 354 -21.38 18.02 10.25
C GLU A 354 -21.57 17.00 9.12
N PHE A 355 -22.64 16.22 9.19
CA PHE A 355 -22.95 15.20 8.18
C PHE A 355 -23.06 15.79 6.77
N GLY A 356 -22.21 15.33 5.86
CA GLY A 356 -22.10 15.82 4.49
C GLY A 356 -23.06 15.18 3.48
N ASN A 357 -24.22 14.67 3.93
CA ASN A 357 -25.25 14.04 3.07
C ASN A 357 -24.74 12.84 2.23
N MET A 358 -23.74 12.13 2.74
CA MET A 358 -23.10 11.00 2.07
C MET A 358 -22.58 9.98 3.10
N ILE A 359 -22.82 8.71 2.82
CA ILE A 359 -22.18 7.59 3.53
C ILE A 359 -21.48 6.67 2.54
N GLU A 360 -20.48 5.93 3.01
CA GLU A 360 -20.04 4.71 2.35
C GLU A 360 -20.43 3.50 3.20
N THR A 361 -20.94 2.44 2.59
CA THR A 361 -21.32 1.25 3.34
C THR A 361 -21.15 -0.02 2.53
N ASP A 362 -20.77 -1.10 3.19
CA ASP A 362 -20.83 -2.45 2.64
C ASP A 362 -22.07 -3.20 3.15
N GLY A 363 -23.11 -2.54 3.66
CA GLY A 363 -24.30 -3.16 4.26
C GLY A 363 -24.12 -3.64 5.70
N VAL A 364 -22.89 -3.70 6.23
CA VAL A 364 -22.60 -4.09 7.62
C VAL A 364 -21.84 -2.99 8.37
N GLY A 365 -20.80 -2.44 7.76
CA GLY A 365 -20.10 -1.27 8.22
C GLY A 365 -20.53 -0.02 7.45
N VAL A 366 -20.38 1.12 8.09
CA VAL A 366 -20.71 2.43 7.53
C VAL A 366 -19.59 3.42 7.85
N SER A 367 -19.23 4.23 6.87
CA SER A 367 -18.38 5.40 7.01
C SER A 367 -19.26 6.63 6.76
N VAL A 368 -19.41 7.47 7.77
CA VAL A 368 -20.17 8.73 7.68
C VAL A 368 -19.20 9.86 7.35
N LEU A 369 -19.47 10.56 6.25
CA LEU A 369 -18.69 11.69 5.80
C LEU A 369 -19.13 12.97 6.52
N LYS A 370 -18.17 13.74 7.06
CA LYS A 370 -18.42 15.04 7.67
C LYS A 370 -17.61 16.16 7.00
N ARG A 371 -18.24 17.32 6.81
CA ARG A 371 -17.70 18.48 6.09
C ARG A 371 -18.02 19.78 6.84
N GLU A 372 -17.25 20.83 6.60
CA GLU A 372 -17.49 22.18 7.12
C GLU A 372 -18.68 22.81 6.37
N GLN A 373 -19.50 23.62 7.06
CA GLN A 373 -20.60 24.37 6.43
C GLN A 373 -20.07 25.73 5.93
N HIS A 374 -19.61 25.85 4.68
CA HIS A 374 -19.49 27.14 3.96
C HIS A 374 -19.36 26.92 2.44
N ASP A 375 -19.79 27.93 1.67
CA ASP A 375 -19.93 27.96 0.21
C ASP A 375 -18.68 27.49 -0.54
N LEU A 376 -18.91 26.55 -1.47
CA LEU A 376 -17.90 25.91 -2.29
C LEU A 376 -17.41 26.86 -3.38
N GLN A 377 -16.40 27.68 -3.10
CA GLN A 377 -15.56 28.21 -4.18
C GLN A 377 -14.64 27.08 -4.66
N PHE A 378 -14.83 26.70 -5.92
CA PHE A 378 -14.01 25.75 -6.67
C PHE A 378 -12.59 26.33 -6.81
N GLN A 379 -11.68 26.02 -5.90
CA GLN A 379 -10.26 26.22 -6.17
C GLN A 379 -9.73 24.97 -6.83
N GLN A 380 -9.22 25.11 -8.06
CA GLN A 380 -8.47 24.02 -8.68
C GLN A 380 -7.34 23.63 -7.72
N PRO A 381 -7.13 22.33 -7.44
CA PRO A 381 -5.94 21.92 -6.73
C PRO A 381 -4.77 22.35 -7.60
N ARG A 382 -3.96 23.30 -7.11
CA ARG A 382 -2.65 23.53 -7.70
C ARG A 382 -1.94 22.18 -7.67
N GLN A 383 -1.79 21.55 -8.83
CA GLN A 383 -0.75 20.55 -9.05
C GLN A 383 0.59 21.27 -9.01
N GLN A 384 0.92 21.89 -7.88
CA GLN A 384 2.30 22.09 -7.57
C GLN A 384 2.79 20.69 -7.24
N GLY A 385 3.61 20.14 -8.14
CA GLY A 385 4.65 19.23 -7.73
C GLY A 385 5.48 19.97 -6.70
N ALA A 386 4.99 20.04 -5.47
CA ALA A 386 5.78 20.50 -4.37
C ALA A 386 6.96 19.53 -4.33
N PRO A 387 8.20 20.03 -4.35
CA PRO A 387 9.34 19.18 -4.05
C PRO A 387 9.00 18.42 -2.76
N GLN A 388 9.39 17.14 -2.69
CA GLN A 388 9.20 16.32 -1.50
C GLN A 388 9.80 17.07 -0.31
N GLN A 389 8.99 17.85 0.41
CA GLN A 389 9.36 18.36 1.70
C GLN A 389 9.47 17.14 2.58
N GLN A 390 10.61 17.03 3.25
CA GLN A 390 10.87 16.01 4.23
C GLN A 390 9.74 16.04 5.28
N GLU A 391 8.89 15.01 5.29
CA GLU A 391 7.66 15.00 6.12
C GLU A 391 7.95 15.08 7.64
N PHE A 392 9.17 14.68 8.04
CA PHE A 392 9.64 14.70 9.42
C PHE A 392 11.10 15.20 9.45
N PRO A 393 11.40 16.33 10.12
CA PRO A 393 12.75 16.85 10.21
C PRO A 393 13.67 15.94 11.04
N TYR A 394 14.96 15.91 10.71
CA TYR A 394 16.00 15.27 11.52
C TYR A 394 16.40 16.19 12.68
N ILE A 395 16.84 15.60 13.79
CA ILE A 395 17.35 16.36 14.94
C ILE A 395 18.61 17.18 14.60
N THR A 396 19.28 16.86 13.50
CA THR A 396 20.49 17.54 13.03
C THR A 396 20.20 18.65 12.01
N ASP A 397 18.93 18.86 11.63
CA ASP A 397 18.58 19.90 10.67
C ASP A 397 18.82 21.29 11.30
N PRO A 398 19.48 22.24 10.61
CA PRO A 398 19.90 23.52 11.21
C PRO A 398 18.77 24.36 11.82
N GLU A 399 17.56 24.23 11.28
CA GLU A 399 16.36 24.99 11.69
C GLU A 399 15.62 24.35 12.88
N VAL A 400 16.05 23.18 13.36
CA VAL A 400 15.35 22.39 14.38
C VAL A 400 15.84 22.73 15.78
N GLN A 401 14.92 23.25 16.60
CA GLN A 401 15.12 23.42 18.04
C GLN A 401 14.32 22.37 18.82
N ILE A 402 15.00 21.55 19.60
CA ILE A 402 14.38 20.43 20.33
C ILE A 402 14.16 20.79 21.80
N PRO A 403 12.91 20.88 22.27
CA PRO A 403 12.60 21.24 23.67
C PRO A 403 13.05 20.13 24.65
N PRO A 404 13.21 20.44 25.94
CA PRO A 404 13.41 19.43 26.99
C PRO A 404 12.17 18.53 27.17
N ASN A 405 12.33 17.44 27.93
CA ASN A 405 11.35 16.40 28.21
C ASN A 405 10.92 15.56 26.99
N CYS A 406 11.91 15.15 26.20
CA CYS A 406 11.73 14.29 25.03
C CYS A 406 11.67 12.81 25.38
N VAL A 407 11.01 12.04 24.51
CA VAL A 407 11.09 10.57 24.49
C VAL A 407 11.75 10.12 23.19
N VAL A 408 12.84 9.37 23.30
CA VAL A 408 13.47 8.68 22.16
C VAL A 408 12.76 7.36 21.89
N ILE A 409 12.65 6.97 20.63
CA ILE A 409 11.95 5.78 20.16
C ILE A 409 12.84 4.99 19.21
N ASP A 410 13.17 3.76 19.60
CA ASP A 410 13.77 2.75 18.74
C ASP A 410 12.68 1.87 18.09
N PRO A 411 12.52 1.91 16.75
CA PRO A 411 11.56 1.09 16.04
C PRO A 411 12.09 -0.33 15.71
N GLY A 412 11.47 -1.35 16.31
CA GLY A 412 11.82 -2.75 16.05
C GLY A 412 10.75 -3.58 15.33
N ARG A 413 11.06 -4.86 15.08
CA ARG A 413 10.10 -5.85 14.55
C ARG A 413 9.23 -6.49 15.64
N ARG A 414 9.86 -6.90 16.76
CA ARG A 414 9.18 -7.57 17.89
C ARG A 414 8.68 -6.53 18.90
N ASP A 415 9.59 -5.70 19.36
CA ASP A 415 9.28 -4.51 20.14
C ASP A 415 9.08 -3.39 19.11
N MET A 416 7.83 -3.20 18.69
CA MET A 416 7.49 -2.34 17.56
C MET A 416 7.83 -0.87 17.84
N LEU A 417 7.79 -0.48 19.11
CA LEU A 417 8.31 0.76 19.64
C LEU A 417 8.95 0.46 20.99
N TYR A 418 10.23 0.78 21.14
CA TYR A 418 10.89 0.88 22.42
C TYR A 418 11.09 2.36 22.73
N CYS A 419 10.41 2.87 23.76
CA CYS A 419 10.42 4.27 24.15
C CYS A 419 11.24 4.44 25.43
N MET A 420 12.07 5.49 25.48
CA MET A 420 12.81 5.90 26.67
C MET A 420 12.72 7.43 26.81
N GLU A 421 12.32 7.90 27.98
CA GLU A 421 12.41 9.33 28.29
C GLU A 421 13.87 9.73 28.49
N GLU A 422 14.26 10.90 28.02
CA GLU A 422 15.66 11.33 28.02
C GLU A 422 16.32 11.39 29.41
N ASN A 423 15.52 11.63 30.45
CA ASN A 423 15.97 11.69 31.84
C ASN A 423 15.87 10.32 32.56
N SER A 424 15.61 9.24 31.82
CA SER A 424 15.52 7.88 32.39
C SER A 424 16.88 7.43 32.93
N THR A 425 16.91 6.96 34.18
CA THR A 425 18.11 6.39 34.81
C THR A 425 17.92 4.89 35.11
N PRO A 426 19.00 4.13 35.34
CA PRO A 426 18.88 2.74 35.79
C PRO A 426 18.09 2.58 37.09
N GLN A 427 18.19 3.54 38.01
CA GLN A 427 17.49 3.54 39.31
C GLN A 427 16.02 3.98 39.19
N ALA A 428 15.70 4.84 38.22
CA ALA A 428 14.35 5.31 37.95
C ALA A 428 14.01 5.15 36.44
N PRO A 429 13.81 3.92 35.95
CA PRO A 429 13.62 3.68 34.52
C PRO A 429 12.28 4.20 34.03
N ARG A 430 12.30 5.16 33.09
CA ARG A 430 11.12 5.76 32.46
C ARG A 430 11.05 5.29 31.00
N MET A 431 10.59 4.04 30.84
CA MET A 431 10.56 3.34 29.55
C MET A 431 9.19 2.73 29.26
N PHE A 432 8.88 2.56 27.97
CA PHE A 432 7.68 1.86 27.50
C PHE A 432 7.97 1.00 26.28
N ARG A 433 7.35 -0.18 26.20
CA ARG A 433 7.49 -1.08 25.06
C ARG A 433 6.13 -1.42 24.47
N PHE A 434 5.94 -1.08 23.20
CA PHE A 434 4.79 -1.50 22.43
C PHE A 434 5.16 -2.70 21.56
N THR A 435 4.66 -3.89 21.88
CA THR A 435 5.13 -5.13 21.27
C THR A 435 4.15 -5.69 20.23
N LYS A 436 4.67 -6.49 19.31
CA LYS A 436 3.87 -7.20 18.31
C LYS A 436 2.81 -8.13 18.93
N PRO A 437 3.10 -8.94 19.98
CA PRO A 437 2.06 -9.71 20.67
C PRO A 437 0.94 -8.84 21.27
N MET A 438 1.28 -7.67 21.81
CA MET A 438 0.29 -6.72 22.33
C MET A 438 -0.62 -6.22 21.21
N GLN A 439 -0.04 -5.77 20.10
CA GLN A 439 -0.79 -5.37 18.91
C GLN A 439 -1.68 -6.51 18.39
N ASP A 440 -1.16 -7.73 18.30
CA ASP A 440 -1.91 -8.91 17.82
C ASP A 440 -3.11 -9.25 18.71
N LYS A 441 -2.93 -9.16 20.04
CA LYS A 441 -3.99 -9.39 21.03
C LYS A 441 -5.13 -8.39 20.87
N ILE A 442 -4.79 -7.10 20.69
CA ILE A 442 -5.80 -6.03 20.51
C ILE A 442 -6.47 -6.15 19.13
N ARG A 443 -5.70 -6.35 18.06
CA ARG A 443 -6.22 -6.39 16.68
C ARG A 443 -7.07 -7.62 16.39
N LYS A 444 -6.75 -8.77 17.00
CA LYS A 444 -7.44 -10.06 16.82
C LYS A 444 -7.39 -10.62 15.38
N ASN A 445 -6.53 -10.11 14.50
CA ASN A 445 -6.43 -10.56 13.10
C ASN A 445 -6.19 -12.07 12.96
N LYS A 446 -5.29 -12.64 13.79
CA LYS A 446 -5.02 -14.09 13.82
C LYS A 446 -6.23 -14.90 14.25
N ARG A 447 -7.02 -14.39 15.21
CA ARG A 447 -8.27 -15.02 15.65
C ARG A 447 -9.31 -14.99 14.55
N TYR A 448 -9.50 -13.85 13.88
CA TYR A 448 -10.46 -13.72 12.77
C TYR A 448 -10.11 -14.64 11.61
N ARG A 449 -8.82 -14.76 11.27
CA ARG A 449 -8.37 -15.70 10.24
C ARG A 449 -8.72 -17.16 10.60
N ARG A 450 -8.47 -17.57 11.84
CA ARG A 450 -8.83 -18.92 12.33
C ARG A 450 -10.33 -19.20 12.22
N ILE A 451 -11.17 -18.25 12.66
CA ILE A 451 -12.64 -18.36 12.56
C ILE A 451 -13.06 -18.56 11.09
N LEU A 452 -12.56 -17.72 10.17
CA LEU A 452 -12.90 -17.80 8.75
C LEU A 452 -12.39 -19.09 8.08
N GLN A 453 -11.25 -19.62 8.52
CA GLN A 453 -10.71 -20.89 8.02
C GLN A 453 -11.55 -22.08 8.49
N GLN A 454 -11.95 -22.12 9.76
CA GLN A 454 -12.76 -23.21 10.33
C GLN A 454 -14.17 -23.27 9.73
N MET A 455 -14.77 -22.11 9.42
CA MET A 455 -16.11 -22.07 8.83
C MET A 455 -16.13 -22.37 7.33
N LYS A 456 -15.00 -22.29 6.62
CA LYS A 456 -14.98 -22.39 5.16
C LYS A 456 -15.22 -23.83 4.71
N PRO A 457 -16.34 -24.13 4.01
CA PRO A 457 -16.58 -25.46 3.46
C PRO A 457 -15.55 -25.82 2.39
N ARG A 458 -15.22 -27.12 2.26
CA ARG A 458 -14.29 -27.62 1.23
C ARG A 458 -14.70 -27.16 -0.18
N ARG A 459 -15.98 -27.29 -0.53
CA ARG A 459 -16.54 -26.85 -1.83
C ARG A 459 -16.26 -25.37 -2.14
N ILE A 460 -16.32 -24.48 -1.15
CA ILE A 460 -15.97 -23.06 -1.34
C ILE A 460 -14.47 -22.91 -1.64
N ALA A 461 -13.62 -23.63 -0.91
CA ALA A 461 -12.18 -23.63 -1.14
C ALA A 461 -11.80 -24.22 -2.50
N ASP A 462 -12.51 -25.25 -2.97
CA ASP A 462 -12.35 -25.82 -4.32
C ASP A 462 -12.70 -24.78 -5.38
N MET A 463 -13.87 -24.15 -5.30
CA MET A 463 -14.29 -23.10 -6.23
C MET A 463 -13.32 -21.91 -6.26
N GLU A 464 -12.76 -21.50 -5.12
CA GLU A 464 -11.72 -20.47 -5.06
C GLU A 464 -10.44 -20.87 -5.81
N ARG A 465 -10.05 -22.16 -5.76
CA ARG A 465 -8.88 -22.67 -6.47
C ARG A 465 -9.04 -22.67 -7.98
N GLU A 466 -10.26 -22.66 -8.50
CA GLU A 466 -10.52 -22.58 -9.94
C GLU A 466 -10.27 -21.18 -10.51
N LEU A 467 -10.32 -20.14 -9.65
CA LEU A 467 -10.11 -18.74 -10.02
C LEU A 467 -8.61 -18.38 -10.08
N THR A 468 -7.82 -19.20 -10.76
CA THR A 468 -6.39 -18.97 -11.01
C THR A 468 -6.14 -18.13 -12.24
N ASN A 469 -4.91 -17.67 -12.45
CA ASN A 469 -4.49 -16.97 -13.67
C ASN A 469 -5.23 -15.65 -13.98
N SER A 470 -5.94 -15.05 -13.01
CA SER A 470 -6.63 -13.77 -13.19
C SER A 470 -5.70 -12.63 -13.64
N ASN A 471 -4.39 -12.74 -13.38
CA ASN A 471 -3.37 -11.75 -13.73
C ASN A 471 -2.68 -12.01 -15.09
N THR A 472 -3.07 -13.07 -15.80
CA THR A 472 -2.49 -13.38 -17.12
C THR A 472 -2.65 -12.22 -18.11
N LEU A 473 -1.69 -12.08 -19.01
CA LEU A 473 -1.73 -11.13 -20.13
C LEU A 473 -2.09 -11.84 -21.44
N ASN A 474 -2.07 -13.18 -21.46
CA ASN A 474 -2.50 -13.95 -22.61
C ASN A 474 -4.04 -13.97 -22.66
N LEU A 475 -4.59 -13.55 -23.79
CA LEU A 475 -6.03 -13.42 -23.99
C LEU A 475 -6.77 -14.76 -23.84
N GLN A 476 -6.25 -15.86 -24.43
CA GLN A 476 -6.88 -17.18 -24.37
C GLN A 476 -6.90 -17.71 -22.93
N VAL A 477 -5.77 -17.59 -22.20
CA VAL A 477 -5.71 -17.97 -20.77
C VAL A 477 -6.67 -17.11 -19.95
N TYR A 478 -6.86 -15.83 -20.31
CA TYR A 478 -7.81 -14.96 -19.64
C TYR A 478 -9.27 -15.35 -19.94
N GLN A 479 -9.58 -15.77 -21.16
CA GLN A 479 -10.90 -16.30 -21.53
C GLN A 479 -11.23 -17.56 -20.72
N GLN A 480 -10.27 -18.48 -20.54
CA GLN A 480 -10.44 -19.64 -19.67
C GLN A 480 -10.72 -19.22 -18.21
N TYR A 481 -10.00 -18.21 -17.70
CA TYR A 481 -10.29 -17.64 -16.39
C TYR A 481 -11.71 -17.07 -16.29
N LEU A 482 -12.21 -16.39 -17.33
CA LEU A 482 -13.57 -15.84 -17.36
C LEU A 482 -14.64 -16.94 -17.35
N GLN A 483 -14.41 -18.05 -18.05
CA GLN A 483 -15.28 -19.24 -18.03
C GLN A 483 -15.35 -19.86 -16.63
N ASN A 484 -14.18 -20.09 -16.00
CA ASN A 484 -14.14 -20.57 -14.62
C ASN A 484 -14.86 -19.60 -13.69
N PHE A 485 -14.64 -18.28 -13.86
CA PHE A 485 -15.33 -17.26 -13.09
C PHE A 485 -16.85 -17.34 -13.24
N GLY A 486 -17.38 -17.41 -14.46
CA GLY A 486 -18.81 -17.56 -14.71
C GLY A 486 -19.42 -18.78 -14.01
N ARG A 487 -18.70 -19.91 -14.01
CA ARG A 487 -19.17 -21.15 -13.38
C ARG A 487 -19.34 -21.08 -11.86
N VAL A 488 -18.42 -20.42 -11.15
CA VAL A 488 -18.40 -20.47 -9.67
C VAL A 488 -18.83 -19.18 -8.99
N TYR A 489 -18.92 -18.07 -9.73
CA TYR A 489 -19.05 -16.75 -9.14
C TYR A 489 -20.32 -16.59 -8.29
N GLU A 490 -21.49 -17.01 -8.78
CA GLU A 490 -22.75 -16.83 -8.06
C GLU A 490 -22.76 -17.57 -6.72
N ALA A 491 -22.26 -18.82 -6.69
CA ALA A 491 -22.17 -19.61 -5.47
C ALA A 491 -21.19 -18.99 -4.46
N LEU A 492 -20.05 -18.47 -4.95
CA LEU A 492 -19.08 -17.78 -4.12
C LEU A 492 -19.62 -16.46 -3.59
N LEU A 493 -20.27 -15.65 -4.43
CA LEU A 493 -20.88 -14.38 -4.04
C LEU A 493 -21.93 -14.61 -2.95
N LEU A 494 -22.80 -15.60 -3.12
CA LEU A 494 -23.79 -15.97 -2.11
C LEU A 494 -23.11 -16.27 -0.78
N TYR A 495 -22.16 -17.22 -0.75
CA TYR A 495 -21.43 -17.57 0.47
C TYR A 495 -20.84 -16.35 1.17
N TYR A 496 -20.11 -15.49 0.45
CA TYR A 496 -19.46 -14.33 1.03
C TYR A 496 -20.42 -13.21 1.45
N SER A 497 -21.60 -13.16 0.84
CA SER A 497 -22.61 -12.14 1.10
C SER A 497 -23.50 -12.49 2.28
N ILE A 498 -23.88 -13.78 2.46
CA ILE A 498 -24.91 -14.15 3.45
C ILE A 498 -24.41 -14.96 4.66
N THR A 499 -23.20 -15.55 4.62
CA THR A 499 -22.75 -16.44 5.71
C THR A 499 -22.74 -15.73 7.07
N ARG A 500 -23.39 -16.35 8.07
CA ARG A 500 -23.50 -15.84 9.46
C ARG A 500 -22.73 -16.75 10.42
N GLY A 501 -22.31 -16.20 11.56
CA GLY A 501 -21.60 -16.96 12.62
C GLY A 501 -22.55 -17.47 13.72
N ALA A 502 -22.12 -18.50 14.47
CA ALA A 502 -22.95 -19.23 15.44
C ALA A 502 -23.36 -18.46 16.73
N SER A 503 -22.79 -17.30 17.03
CA SER A 503 -23.17 -16.53 18.22
C SER A 503 -24.54 -15.84 18.05
N GLN A 504 -25.31 -15.65 19.13
CA GLN A 504 -26.60 -14.93 19.19
C GLN A 504 -26.62 -13.50 18.58
N THR A 505 -25.46 -12.96 18.17
CA THR A 505 -25.32 -11.71 17.36
C THR A 505 -25.19 -11.98 15.85
N GLY A 506 -25.82 -13.06 15.35
CA GLY A 506 -25.84 -13.51 13.95
C GLY A 506 -26.52 -12.57 12.95
N GLN A 507 -26.77 -11.31 13.32
CA GLN A 507 -27.52 -10.34 12.54
C GLN A 507 -26.81 -9.86 11.25
N PHE A 508 -25.49 -10.06 11.13
CA PHE A 508 -24.69 -9.57 10.01
C PHE A 508 -23.81 -10.66 9.40
N PRO A 509 -23.59 -10.60 8.07
CA PRO A 509 -22.63 -11.44 7.37
C PRO A 509 -21.23 -11.39 7.99
N ILE A 510 -20.72 -12.56 8.36
CA ILE A 510 -19.53 -12.71 9.22
C ILE A 510 -18.27 -12.16 8.56
N HIS A 511 -18.14 -12.30 7.24
CA HIS A 511 -17.00 -11.80 6.49
C HIS A 511 -16.86 -10.27 6.57
N ARG A 512 -17.94 -9.54 6.32
CA ARG A 512 -17.98 -8.08 6.46
C ARG A 512 -17.88 -7.64 7.91
N LYS A 513 -18.53 -8.35 8.85
CA LYS A 513 -18.43 -8.08 10.30
C LYS A 513 -16.99 -8.15 10.81
N LEU A 514 -16.26 -9.20 10.46
CA LEU A 514 -14.85 -9.35 10.88
C LEU A 514 -13.94 -8.33 10.18
N ARG A 515 -14.21 -7.97 8.92
CA ARG A 515 -13.50 -6.89 8.22
C ARG A 515 -13.69 -5.54 8.92
N LEU A 516 -14.92 -5.19 9.29
CA LEU A 516 -15.21 -3.98 10.07
C LEU A 516 -14.52 -4.04 11.44
N SER A 517 -14.62 -5.16 12.14
CA SER A 517 -14.02 -5.36 13.46
C SER A 517 -12.49 -5.22 13.43
N ALA A 518 -11.84 -5.66 12.34
CA ALA A 518 -10.40 -5.47 12.16
C ALA A 518 -10.02 -3.99 12.03
N VAL A 519 -10.80 -3.21 11.30
CA VAL A 519 -10.58 -1.75 11.17
C VAL A 519 -10.81 -1.04 12.51
N ILE A 520 -11.91 -1.37 13.21
CA ILE A 520 -12.20 -0.80 14.55
C ILE A 520 -11.10 -1.15 15.54
N ASN A 521 -10.65 -2.42 15.56
CA ASN A 521 -9.59 -2.82 16.49
C ASN A 521 -8.22 -2.24 16.12
N LYS A 522 -7.95 -1.93 14.85
CA LYS A 522 -6.77 -1.15 14.46
C LYS A 522 -6.83 0.24 15.09
N SER A 523 -7.96 0.94 14.97
CA SER A 523 -8.15 2.26 15.60
C SER A 523 -8.06 2.19 17.13
N ARG A 524 -8.68 1.20 17.76
CA ARG A 524 -8.55 0.97 19.22
C ARG A 524 -7.13 0.69 19.65
N CYS A 525 -6.36 -0.04 18.84
CA CYS A 525 -4.95 -0.30 19.09
C CYS A 525 -4.11 0.98 19.01
N ASP A 526 -4.38 1.81 18.01
CA ASP A 526 -3.70 3.10 17.82
C ASP A 526 -4.07 4.06 18.99
N GLN A 527 -5.34 4.12 19.41
CA GLN A 527 -5.79 4.88 20.60
C GLN A 527 -5.19 4.36 21.91
N PHE A 528 -5.12 3.03 22.06
CA PHE A 528 -4.50 2.39 23.22
C PHE A 528 -3.04 2.84 23.37
N LEU A 529 -2.28 2.83 22.27
CA LEU A 529 -0.89 3.29 22.26
C LEU A 529 -0.78 4.75 22.71
N ILE A 530 -1.56 5.66 22.13
CA ILE A 530 -1.53 7.09 22.49
C ILE A 530 -1.92 7.31 23.95
N ARG A 531 -2.99 6.67 24.43
CA ARG A 531 -3.41 6.76 25.84
C ARG A 531 -2.27 6.32 26.76
N PHE A 532 -1.63 5.19 26.45
CA PHE A 532 -0.55 4.67 27.27
C PHE A 532 0.67 5.60 27.26
N LEU A 533 1.05 6.14 26.10
CA LEU A 533 2.12 7.13 26.00
C LEU A 533 1.83 8.38 26.83
N ASN A 534 0.62 8.92 26.77
CA ASN A 534 0.22 10.07 27.59
C ASN A 534 0.20 9.75 29.09
N THR A 535 -0.16 8.53 29.48
CA THR A 535 -0.10 8.11 30.90
C THR A 535 1.34 7.91 31.37
N LYS A 536 2.20 7.33 30.53
CA LYS A 536 3.58 7.00 30.90
C LYS A 536 4.50 8.22 30.85
N PHE A 537 4.24 9.15 29.93
CA PHE A 537 5.02 10.35 29.66
C PHE A 537 4.09 11.59 29.63
N PRO A 538 3.50 11.98 30.79
CA PRO A 538 2.45 13.00 30.84
C PRO A 538 2.92 14.39 30.39
N ASN A 539 4.19 14.71 30.60
CA ASN A 539 4.78 16.01 30.29
C ASN A 539 5.51 16.01 28.93
N THR A 540 5.35 14.95 28.13
CA THR A 540 6.06 14.82 26.84
C THR A 540 5.16 15.15 25.66
N THR A 541 5.57 16.17 24.91
CA THR A 541 5.00 16.54 23.61
C THR A 541 5.89 16.16 22.43
N THR A 542 7.17 15.89 22.67
CA THR A 542 8.19 15.69 21.63
C THR A 542 8.76 14.27 21.65
N TYR A 543 8.74 13.62 20.49
CA TYR A 543 9.25 12.26 20.29
C TYR A 543 10.32 12.26 19.19
N ILE A 544 11.46 11.63 19.47
CA ILE A 544 12.56 11.49 18.52
C ILE A 544 12.61 10.02 18.12
N MET A 545 12.38 9.71 16.85
CA MET A 545 12.27 8.35 16.37
C MET A 545 13.44 8.01 15.46
N GLY A 546 14.04 6.85 15.69
CA GLY A 546 15.03 6.31 14.77
C GLY A 546 14.47 6.19 13.34
N ASN A 547 15.31 6.48 12.34
CA ASN A 547 14.92 6.48 10.93
C ASN A 547 14.96 5.10 10.27
N TRP A 548 15.32 4.04 11.00
CA TRP A 548 15.42 2.70 10.44
C TRP A 548 14.06 2.18 10.02
N SER A 549 14.04 1.63 8.81
CA SER A 549 12.92 0.89 8.27
C SER A 549 13.46 -0.35 7.60
N ALA A 550 12.94 -1.51 7.96
CA ALA A 550 13.30 -2.75 7.28
C ALA A 550 12.24 -3.11 6.22
N PRO A 551 12.66 -3.57 5.02
CA PRO A 551 11.74 -4.02 3.99
C PRO A 551 10.93 -5.25 4.45
N HIS A 552 9.90 -5.59 3.66
CA HIS A 552 9.09 -6.78 3.89
C HIS A 552 9.91 -8.08 3.74
N THR A 553 10.42 -8.62 4.85
CA THR A 553 10.97 -9.99 4.86
C THR A 553 9.84 -11.03 4.88
N ARG A 554 10.02 -12.15 4.17
CA ARG A 554 9.03 -13.23 4.10
C ARG A 554 8.61 -13.66 5.51
N PHE A 555 7.30 -13.74 5.75
CA PHE A 555 6.67 -14.10 7.04
C PHE A 555 6.85 -13.08 8.17
N GLN A 556 7.45 -11.92 7.93
CA GLN A 556 7.57 -10.84 8.90
C GLN A 556 6.72 -9.65 8.46
N GLU A 557 6.04 -9.03 9.42
CA GLU A 557 5.36 -7.77 9.17
C GLU A 557 6.40 -6.64 9.07
N PRO A 558 6.16 -5.62 8.22
CA PRO A 558 7.09 -4.52 8.04
C PRO A 558 7.13 -3.67 9.32
N ILE A 559 8.27 -3.01 9.56
CA ILE A 559 8.38 -2.04 10.66
C ILE A 559 7.53 -0.84 10.30
N ARG A 560 6.56 -0.51 11.17
CA ARG A 560 5.50 0.47 10.87
C ARG A 560 5.95 1.92 11.14
N GLY A 561 7.19 2.28 10.81
CA GLY A 561 7.82 3.56 11.17
C GLY A 561 6.99 4.78 10.74
N LEU A 562 6.75 4.95 9.44
CA LEU A 562 5.93 6.05 8.91
C LEU A 562 4.51 6.11 9.51
N GLY A 563 3.89 4.94 9.71
CA GLY A 563 2.55 4.86 10.27
C GLY A 563 2.47 5.28 11.75
N PHE A 564 3.51 5.04 12.53
CA PHE A 564 3.59 5.52 13.92
C PHE A 564 3.93 7.01 14.00
N ARG A 565 4.83 7.50 13.15
CA ARG A 565 5.16 8.93 13.07
C ARG A 565 3.92 9.80 12.77
N ARG A 566 3.16 9.42 11.74
CA ARG A 566 1.87 10.06 11.42
C ARG A 566 0.82 9.93 12.52
N LEU A 567 0.81 8.80 13.26
CA LEU A 567 -0.10 8.60 14.38
C LEU A 567 0.21 9.59 15.52
N LEU A 568 1.49 9.78 15.86
CA LEU A 568 1.92 10.73 16.88
C LEU A 568 1.55 12.18 16.49
N GLN A 569 1.89 12.61 15.27
CA GLN A 569 1.51 13.94 14.77
C GLN A 569 0.00 14.17 14.78
N LYS A 570 -0.80 13.18 14.35
CA LYS A 570 -2.27 13.27 14.38
C LYS A 570 -2.83 13.50 15.78
N HIS A 571 -2.10 13.09 16.82
CA HIS A 571 -2.45 13.29 18.22
C HIS A 571 -1.70 14.45 18.87
N GLY A 572 -1.23 15.42 18.09
CA GLY A 572 -0.64 16.68 18.57
C GLY A 572 0.78 16.53 19.12
N LYS A 573 1.50 15.46 18.77
CA LYS A 573 2.89 15.25 19.19
C LYS A 573 3.86 15.74 18.12
N GLN A 574 4.94 16.39 18.53
CA GLN A 574 6.06 16.73 17.66
C GLN A 574 6.93 15.50 17.43
N VAL A 575 7.36 15.28 16.19
CA VAL A 575 8.12 14.08 15.79
C VAL A 575 9.36 14.49 15.00
N PHE A 576 10.53 14.12 15.51
CA PHE A 576 11.82 14.32 14.85
C PHE A 576 12.47 12.97 14.52
N LEU A 577 13.39 12.94 13.57
CA LEU A 577 14.15 11.75 13.19
C LEU A 577 15.58 11.79 13.71
N VAL A 578 16.13 10.63 14.06
CA VAL A 578 17.55 10.45 14.36
C VAL A 578 18.12 9.34 13.47
N ASP A 579 19.30 9.56 12.89
CA ASP A 579 20.01 8.49 12.17
C ASP A 579 20.39 7.37 13.15
N GLU A 580 20.11 6.12 12.80
CA GLU A 580 20.40 4.94 13.61
C GLU A 580 21.79 4.34 13.36
N PHE A 581 22.62 4.99 12.56
CA PHE A 581 23.96 4.48 12.26
C PHE A 581 24.75 4.10 13.54
N LYS A 582 25.10 2.81 13.63
CA LYS A 582 25.85 2.15 14.73
C LYS A 582 25.23 2.26 16.13
N THR A 583 24.02 2.78 16.30
CA THR A 583 23.44 3.04 17.63
C THR A 583 23.22 1.76 18.45
N SER A 584 23.02 0.60 17.82
CA SER A 584 22.92 -0.69 18.51
C SER A 584 24.24 -1.47 18.64
N LYS A 585 25.33 -0.98 18.03
CA LYS A 585 26.66 -1.63 18.01
C LYS A 585 27.66 -0.94 18.95
N VAL A 586 27.45 0.35 19.21
CA VAL A 586 28.33 1.15 20.08
C VAL A 586 27.84 1.09 21.53
N CYS A 587 28.77 0.83 22.44
CA CYS A 587 28.50 0.83 23.87
C CYS A 587 28.28 2.28 24.36
N PRO A 588 27.12 2.62 24.94
CA PRO A 588 26.84 3.99 25.38
C PRO A 588 27.76 4.50 26.48
N GLN A 589 28.42 3.59 27.22
CA GLN A 589 29.32 3.94 28.32
C GLN A 589 30.76 4.15 27.86
N CYS A 590 31.35 3.20 27.12
CA CYS A 590 32.74 3.33 26.67
C CYS A 590 32.87 4.03 25.30
N GLN A 591 31.76 4.29 24.60
CA GLN A 591 31.73 5.00 23.31
C GLN A 591 32.58 4.33 22.23
N GLN A 592 32.69 3.00 22.30
CA GLN A 592 33.39 2.16 21.33
C GLN A 592 32.43 1.14 20.71
N PRO A 593 32.67 0.68 19.46
CA PRO A 593 31.84 -0.32 18.77
C PRO A 593 32.05 -1.75 19.31
N THR A 594 31.85 -1.92 20.61
CA THR A 594 32.20 -3.14 21.34
C THR A 594 31.02 -4.05 21.67
N LEU A 595 29.79 -3.67 21.28
CA LEU A 595 28.62 -4.49 21.58
C LEU A 595 28.46 -5.62 20.57
N GLU A 596 28.42 -6.86 21.07
CA GLU A 596 28.22 -8.05 20.26
C GLU A 596 27.17 -9.00 20.85
N THR A 597 26.56 -9.82 19.97
CA THR A 597 25.70 -10.92 20.38
C THR A 597 26.54 -12.13 20.78
N PHE A 598 26.28 -12.69 21.96
CA PHE A 598 27.07 -13.81 22.49
C PHE A 598 26.23 -14.99 22.99
N LYS A 599 25.02 -14.71 23.49
CA LYS A 599 24.20 -15.72 24.17
C LYS A 599 23.48 -16.60 23.16
N GLN A 600 23.62 -17.90 23.29
CA GLN A 600 22.77 -18.90 22.63
C GLN A 600 21.60 -19.25 23.54
N GLY A 601 20.43 -19.52 22.96
CA GLY A 601 19.25 -19.99 23.68
C GLY A 601 18.49 -21.04 22.89
N ILE A 602 17.67 -21.85 23.57
CA ILE A 602 16.81 -22.83 22.90
C ILE A 602 15.94 -22.12 21.88
N ASN A 603 15.85 -22.69 20.67
CA ASN A 603 15.11 -22.11 19.57
C ASN A 603 13.65 -21.89 19.98
N PRO A 604 13.14 -20.64 19.95
CA PRO A 604 11.78 -20.33 20.38
C PRO A 604 10.72 -20.87 19.43
N ARG A 605 11.12 -21.45 18.28
CA ARG A 605 10.25 -22.08 17.29
C ARG A 605 10.34 -23.61 17.45
N PRO A 606 9.37 -24.28 18.11
CA PRO A 606 9.46 -25.71 18.39
C PRO A 606 9.74 -26.57 17.16
N TYR A 607 9.10 -26.25 16.04
CA TYR A 607 9.26 -26.94 14.76
C TYR A 607 10.66 -26.80 14.11
N ARG A 608 11.51 -25.86 14.57
CA ARG A 608 12.90 -25.73 14.11
C ARG A 608 13.89 -26.45 15.02
N ARG A 609 13.47 -26.93 16.20
CA ARG A 609 14.40 -27.52 17.18
C ARG A 609 15.04 -28.82 16.69
N ALA A 610 14.39 -29.53 15.78
CA ALA A 610 14.93 -30.76 15.17
C ALA A 610 16.14 -30.48 14.26
N THR A 611 16.19 -29.34 13.58
CA THR A 611 17.29 -28.96 12.67
C THR A 611 18.22 -27.89 13.26
N GLN A 612 17.73 -27.11 14.21
CA GLN A 612 18.45 -26.02 14.87
C GLN A 612 17.94 -25.86 16.31
N LEU A 613 18.52 -26.62 17.24
CA LEU A 613 18.15 -26.61 18.65
C LEU A 613 18.43 -25.27 19.34
N TYR A 614 19.56 -24.64 19.01
CA TYR A 614 19.99 -23.37 19.59
C TYR A 614 19.99 -22.24 18.55
N THR A 615 19.68 -21.02 19.00
CA THR A 615 19.74 -19.82 18.17
C THR A 615 20.27 -18.64 18.98
N THR A 616 20.95 -17.72 18.29
CA THR A 616 21.54 -16.53 18.90
C THR A 616 20.44 -15.63 19.47
N VAL A 617 20.63 -15.18 20.71
CA VAL A 617 19.75 -14.24 21.40
C VAL A 617 20.16 -12.81 21.02
N HIS A 618 19.56 -12.27 19.96
CA HIS A 618 19.95 -10.97 19.41
C HIS A 618 19.67 -9.75 20.32
N GLY A 619 18.72 -9.87 21.26
CA GLY A 619 18.30 -8.76 22.12
C GLY A 619 19.21 -8.51 23.33
N LEU A 620 20.16 -9.40 23.62
CA LEU A 620 21.13 -9.27 24.71
C LEU A 620 22.53 -9.14 24.11
N LEU A 621 23.18 -8.03 24.41
CA LEU A 621 24.52 -7.70 23.95
C LEU A 621 25.48 -7.75 25.14
N ARG A 622 26.73 -8.17 24.88
CA ARG A 622 27.84 -7.95 25.81
C ARG A 622 28.81 -6.93 25.21
N ASN A 623 29.41 -6.14 26.07
CA ASN A 623 30.62 -5.41 25.73
C ASN A 623 31.80 -6.41 25.69
N HIS A 624 32.44 -6.59 24.54
CA HIS A 624 33.74 -7.27 24.50
C HIS A 624 34.82 -6.25 24.86
N ALA A 625 35.71 -6.58 25.80
CA ALA A 625 36.84 -5.72 26.12
C ALA A 625 37.66 -5.54 24.83
N ALA A 626 37.74 -4.32 24.32
CA ALA A 626 38.70 -4.01 23.27
C ALA A 626 40.08 -4.39 23.80
N HIS A 627 40.80 -5.25 23.08
CA HIS A 627 42.20 -5.57 23.39
C HIS A 627 42.96 -4.25 23.59
N GLY A 628 43.34 -3.94 24.84
CA GLY A 628 44.10 -2.73 25.18
C GLY A 628 43.42 -1.70 26.10
N LEU A 629 42.14 -1.84 26.47
CA LEU A 629 41.57 -1.01 27.54
C LEU A 629 41.91 -1.60 28.93
N PRO A 630 42.38 -0.80 29.91
CA PRO A 630 42.63 -1.31 31.25
C PRO A 630 41.38 -1.98 31.83
N GLN A 631 41.55 -3.05 32.61
CA GLN A 631 40.51 -3.91 33.24
C GLN A 631 39.53 -3.20 34.21
N ARG A 632 39.26 -1.91 34.00
CA ARG A 632 38.45 -1.06 34.88
C ARG A 632 36.95 -1.14 34.62
N PHE A 633 36.51 -1.81 33.54
CA PHE A 633 35.08 -1.94 33.22
C PHE A 633 34.66 -3.42 33.27
N PRO A 634 33.84 -3.85 34.25
CA PRO A 634 33.29 -5.21 34.27
C PRO A 634 32.49 -5.49 32.98
N PHE A 635 32.23 -6.77 32.67
CA PHE A 635 31.36 -7.12 31.54
C PHE A 635 29.98 -6.47 31.71
N HIS A 636 29.71 -5.45 30.89
CA HIS A 636 28.41 -4.79 30.87
C HIS A 636 27.51 -5.49 29.85
N TYR A 637 26.32 -5.86 30.29
CA TYR A 637 25.28 -6.42 29.44
C TYR A 637 24.27 -5.34 29.10
N PHE A 638 23.96 -5.20 27.83
CA PHE A 638 22.94 -4.26 27.36
C PHE A 638 21.81 -5.02 26.69
N ASN A 639 20.58 -4.63 26.99
CA ASN A 639 19.50 -4.87 26.05
C ASN A 639 19.76 -4.02 24.80
N ARG A 640 19.64 -4.62 23.61
CA ARG A 640 19.94 -3.97 22.32
C ARG A 640 19.21 -2.63 22.15
N ASP A 641 17.90 -2.64 22.36
CA ASP A 641 17.03 -1.46 22.17
C ASP A 641 17.34 -0.36 23.20
N THR A 642 17.76 -0.77 24.41
CA THR A 642 18.25 0.15 25.46
C THR A 642 19.54 0.83 25.02
N ALA A 643 20.50 0.10 24.46
CA ALA A 643 21.74 0.68 23.94
C ALA A 643 21.47 1.67 22.80
N ALA A 644 20.56 1.33 21.88
CA ALA A 644 20.14 2.22 20.81
C ALA A 644 19.53 3.52 21.34
N CYS A 645 18.57 3.44 22.27
CA CYS A 645 17.95 4.61 22.89
C CYS A 645 18.95 5.49 23.64
N LEU A 646 19.88 4.91 24.40
CA LEU A 646 20.93 5.66 25.08
C LEU A 646 21.83 6.40 24.09
N ASN A 647 22.16 5.79 22.96
CA ASN A 647 22.92 6.47 21.90
C ASN A 647 22.10 7.54 21.17
N PHE A 648 20.78 7.40 21.03
CA PHE A 648 19.91 8.50 20.56
C PHE A 648 19.93 9.69 21.52
N ILE A 649 19.93 9.45 22.83
CA ILE A 649 20.03 10.50 23.85
C ILE A 649 21.39 11.20 23.75
N ARG A 650 22.50 10.47 23.53
CA ARG A 650 23.82 11.06 23.27
C ARG A 650 23.81 11.99 22.04
N CYS A 651 23.17 11.56 20.95
CA CYS A 651 23.01 12.41 19.76
C CYS A 651 22.17 13.67 20.07
N LEU A 652 21.07 13.53 20.81
CA LEU A 652 20.22 14.65 21.22
C LEU A 652 20.98 15.67 22.08
N GLN A 653 21.78 15.18 23.04
CA GLN A 653 22.59 16.03 23.92
C GLN A 653 23.64 16.82 23.13
N ALA A 654 24.33 16.17 22.19
CA ALA A 654 25.29 16.84 21.31
C ALA A 654 24.63 17.97 20.50
N VAL A 655 23.48 17.70 19.87
CA VAL A 655 22.71 18.70 19.12
C VAL A 655 22.34 19.90 19.99
N ARG A 656 21.84 19.67 21.22
CA ARG A 656 21.48 20.78 22.13
C ARG A 656 22.67 21.61 22.61
N GLN A 657 23.88 21.03 22.58
CA GLN A 657 25.13 21.72 22.89
C GLN A 657 25.75 22.43 21.67
N GLY A 658 25.10 22.38 20.51
CA GLY A 658 25.66 22.90 19.25
C GLY A 658 26.84 22.07 18.73
N LEU A 659 27.01 20.84 19.23
CA LEU A 659 28.07 19.94 18.81
C LEU A 659 27.59 19.05 17.65
N PRO A 660 28.51 18.63 16.75
CA PRO A 660 28.18 17.63 15.76
C PRO A 660 27.81 16.31 16.44
N ARG A 661 27.13 15.43 15.68
CA ARG A 661 26.80 14.06 16.12
C ARG A 661 28.05 13.36 16.69
N PRO A 662 27.97 12.56 17.77
CA PRO A 662 29.15 11.87 18.32
C PRO A 662 29.92 11.07 17.26
N LEU A 663 31.25 11.23 17.20
CA LEU A 663 32.12 10.68 16.14
C LEU A 663 31.98 9.15 16.00
N ASP A 664 31.80 8.44 17.12
CA ASP A 664 31.58 6.99 17.19
C ASP A 664 30.25 6.55 16.57
N LEU A 665 29.31 7.49 16.39
CA LEU A 665 27.99 7.32 15.80
C LEU A 665 27.86 8.03 14.43
N GLN A 666 28.91 8.67 13.92
CA GLN A 666 28.92 9.28 12.60
C GLN A 666 29.27 8.25 11.51
N ARG A 667 28.69 8.45 10.32
CA ARG A 667 29.25 7.86 9.09
C ARG A 667 30.57 8.56 8.81
N ARG A 668 31.65 7.82 8.54
CA ARG A 668 32.89 8.47 8.09
C ARG A 668 32.57 9.27 6.81
N PRO A 669 33.10 10.50 6.65
CA PRO A 669 32.99 11.21 5.39
C PRO A 669 33.48 10.28 4.28
N LEU A 670 32.72 10.22 3.19
CA LEU A 670 33.18 9.60 1.95
C LEU A 670 34.46 10.33 1.54
N GLN A 671 35.62 9.79 1.90
CA GLN A 671 36.71 9.81 0.94
C GLN A 671 36.20 8.94 -0.22
N ASP A 672 36.32 9.42 -1.45
CA ASP A 672 35.67 8.97 -2.68
C ASP A 672 35.79 7.48 -3.07
N ASN A 673 36.14 6.55 -2.17
CA ASN A 673 36.37 5.14 -2.49
C ASN A 673 35.91 4.09 -1.47
N ASP A 674 35.17 4.39 -0.39
CA ASP A 674 34.76 3.35 0.59
C ASP A 674 33.31 3.48 1.09
N ASP A 675 32.38 2.78 0.42
CA ASP A 675 30.99 2.54 0.88
C ASP A 675 30.88 1.18 1.60
N ASP A 676 31.51 0.99 2.75
CA ASP A 676 31.27 -0.19 3.59
C ASP A 676 29.85 -0.16 4.20
N ASP A 677 29.23 -1.35 4.29
CA ASP A 677 28.01 -1.68 5.05
C ASP A 677 26.64 -1.58 4.34
N GLU A 678 26.49 -2.35 3.25
CA GLU A 678 25.23 -3.04 2.91
C GLU A 678 25.45 -4.56 3.06
N GLU A 679 25.65 -5.05 4.28
CA GLU A 679 25.56 -6.48 4.60
C GLU A 679 24.58 -6.71 5.75
N ASP A 680 23.41 -7.24 5.39
CA ASP A 680 22.68 -8.31 6.10
C ASP A 680 21.29 -8.46 5.45
N ASP A 681 21.27 -9.00 4.23
CA ASP A 681 20.06 -9.44 3.53
C ASP A 681 20.18 -10.96 3.26
N ASP A 682 19.83 -11.74 4.28
CA ASP A 682 19.42 -13.16 4.19
C ASP A 682 17.93 -13.33 4.57
#